data_AF-A0A1V2IYW2-F1
#
_entry.id   AF-A0A1V2IYW2-F1
#
_cell.length_a   1.000
_cell.length_b   1.000
_cell.length_c   1.000
_cell.angle_alpha   90.00
_cell.angle_beta   90.00
_cell.angle_gamma   90.00
#
_symmetry.space_group_name_H-M   'P 1'
#
loop_
_entity.id
_entity.type
_entity.pdbx_description
1 polymer ?
#
loop_
_entity_poly.entity_id
_entity_poly.type
_entity_poly.pdbx_seq_one_letter_code
_entity_poly.pdbx_strand_id
1 'polypeptide(L)'
;MVVGHTGADGTDTGTRSRPARPERGRGHGRRLAVIGRLLRGRLRLAGIVLRDMKPTPHRLLRVTRSVVASGLALGLALEFLPGIEINGFGALMRLVVILTLVGVVLRPVLVALAVALGGIAVPLIGLFAQTLVIYVALRIEPEVISSSFGAAVGVAWGIAVISAVVGWLADAGSDGTFSSEVMRQVARYGGGGGSPFDGPGVVIVQIDGLSAPLLRWAVTAGNLPTLSRWVRGGSHRFVEWHTGMPSTTPTSQAGILHGTSGHVPAFRWYDKEAGRLVVTNRPRDAAEIERGFSNGRGLLADGGVSISNVFSGDAPHSLLTVSQAGLPGRRARGYASFAASPQGLARSLVLTIGEMIKEVHQARKQRRDNIFPRVRRGGSYVALRGLTNVLLRDLNVTFIAEQMARGVPVVFCDFVDYDEVAHHAGPNRRESLQTLEGIDRVLAMLERIASAVERTYEIVVLSDHGQSQGATFRQRYGRSLEDTVRGLLTPGAAAAAATGTAEGWGPVNTLLTEVTGGGDGTGPGRLMLRRRTDDGQITFGPSRLEVTLDPQRPDLVVVASGNLAMVYLPQVAGRADLEQMEFLHPALVRGLIDHPGVGFVVVRCQGHGPVAFGARGRMFLETGVVEGTNPLLGYGSRAAADLLRHQRMHNVGDIVVVSRIDPGTREVAAFEELVGCHGGIGGDQTRAVLLYPAGWPAVPGPIEGPDAVHHQLVRWLEQLGLRRGPLPEPRPAASGGPADTKTAPAPKPPGAHETPGVQEAAETTQNTVGRPVEPGAQPGTEQPAHASSKNVT
;
A
#
# COMPACT_ATOMS: atom_id res chain seq x y z
N MET A 1 -36.34 55.99 60.01
CA MET A 1 -37.68 56.18 59.42
C MET A 1 -37.83 55.20 58.26
N VAL A 2 -38.49 54.05 58.35
CA VAL A 2 -39.10 53.26 59.47
C VAL A 2 -38.89 51.79 59.03
N VAL A 3 -38.01 50.97 59.63
CA VAL A 3 -38.17 50.16 60.88
C VAL A 3 -39.33 49.13 60.77
N GLY A 4 -39.21 47.85 61.13
CA GLY A 4 -38.11 47.06 61.73
C GLY A 4 -38.10 45.61 61.19
N HIS A 5 -37.39 44.63 61.77
CA HIS A 5 -36.87 44.51 63.14
C HIS A 5 -35.47 43.83 63.23
N THR A 6 -34.91 43.93 64.44
CA THR A 6 -33.85 43.12 65.11
C THR A 6 -33.65 41.69 64.59
N GLY A 7 -32.48 41.05 64.73
CA GLY A 7 -31.24 41.37 65.45
C GLY A 7 -30.39 40.08 65.57
N ALA A 8 -29.07 40.13 65.43
CA ALA A 8 -28.09 40.14 66.53
C ALA A 8 -27.55 38.74 66.92
N ASP A 9 -26.21 38.64 66.95
CA ASP A 9 -25.36 37.67 67.66
C ASP A 9 -25.51 36.14 67.40
N GLY A 10 -24.58 35.35 67.95
CA GLY A 10 -24.84 33.93 68.26
C GLY A 10 -23.91 32.87 67.65
N THR A 11 -22.69 32.81 68.16
CA THR A 11 -21.73 31.68 68.11
C THR A 11 -22.29 30.25 68.18
N ASP A 12 -21.86 29.42 67.22
CA ASP A 12 -21.12 28.14 67.41
C ASP A 12 -21.76 26.86 68.05
N THR A 13 -21.28 25.70 67.56
CA THR A 13 -21.48 24.30 68.02
C THR A 13 -22.92 23.73 68.05
N GLY A 14 -23.19 22.61 67.33
CA GLY A 14 -24.58 22.07 67.31
C GLY A 14 -24.89 20.74 66.60
N THR A 15 -24.07 19.68 66.75
CA THR A 15 -24.39 18.28 66.36
C THR A 15 -24.53 17.95 64.85
N ARG A 16 -24.71 16.65 64.52
CA ARG A 16 -24.48 16.07 63.17
C ARG A 16 -25.78 15.76 62.41
N SER A 17 -25.84 16.13 61.13
CA SER A 17 -26.81 15.57 60.16
C SER A 17 -26.08 14.90 58.99
N ARG A 18 -26.67 13.82 58.44
CA ARG A 18 -26.12 13.04 57.31
C ARG A 18 -26.53 13.66 55.95
N PRO A 19 -25.68 13.62 54.91
CA PRO A 19 -26.07 14.04 53.57
C PRO A 19 -27.09 13.09 52.93
N ALA A 20 -27.97 13.64 52.08
CA ALA A 20 -29.08 12.92 51.45
C ALA A 20 -28.64 12.04 50.26
N ARG A 21 -29.49 11.07 49.89
CA ARG A 21 -29.30 10.21 48.71
C ARG A 21 -29.62 10.97 47.40
N PRO A 22 -28.87 10.76 46.31
CA PRO A 22 -29.25 11.24 44.98
C PRO A 22 -30.29 10.33 44.31
N GLU A 23 -31.22 10.91 43.55
CA GLU A 23 -32.23 10.17 42.79
C GLU A 23 -31.64 9.45 41.56
N ARG A 24 -32.10 8.22 41.30
CA ARG A 24 -31.87 7.49 40.04
C ARG A 24 -33.18 7.41 39.25
N GLY A 25 -33.41 8.27 38.25
CA GLY A 25 -34.72 8.34 37.58
C GLY A 25 -34.83 8.65 36.08
N ARG A 26 -33.87 9.31 35.41
CA ARG A 26 -34.11 9.92 34.07
C ARG A 26 -33.20 9.49 32.89
N GLY A 27 -32.35 8.49 33.07
CA GLY A 27 -31.43 8.03 32.00
C GLY A 27 -31.99 7.05 30.95
N HIS A 28 -32.89 6.14 31.34
CA HIS A 28 -33.26 4.99 30.50
C HIS A 28 -34.17 5.32 29.30
N GLY A 29 -35.18 6.17 29.51
CA GLY A 29 -36.21 6.44 28.48
C GLY A 29 -35.66 7.00 27.17
N ARG A 30 -34.66 7.90 27.22
CA ARG A 30 -34.04 8.47 26.01
C ARG A 30 -33.26 7.44 25.18
N ARG A 31 -32.60 6.44 25.80
CA ARG A 31 -31.92 5.36 25.06
C ARG A 31 -32.93 4.43 24.39
N LEU A 32 -33.98 4.02 25.11
CA LEU A 32 -35.05 3.20 24.56
C LEU A 32 -35.78 3.90 23.38
N ALA A 33 -36.01 5.21 23.46
CA ALA A 33 -36.63 5.99 22.40
C ALA A 33 -35.76 6.18 21.13
N VAL A 34 -34.45 5.91 21.18
CA VAL A 34 -33.56 5.87 20.01
C VAL A 34 -33.55 4.47 19.41
N ILE A 35 -33.37 3.44 20.24
CA ILE A 35 -33.44 2.02 19.84
C ILE A 35 -34.79 1.71 19.16
N GLY A 36 -35.89 2.16 19.76
CA GLY A 36 -37.25 2.00 19.22
C GLY A 36 -37.56 2.86 17.98
N ARG A 37 -36.67 3.78 17.56
CA ARG A 37 -36.76 4.45 16.24
C ARG A 37 -35.93 3.71 15.19
N LEU A 38 -34.73 3.24 15.54
CA LEU A 38 -33.90 2.39 14.68
C LEU A 38 -34.61 1.07 14.32
N LEU A 39 -35.29 0.43 15.27
CA LEU A 39 -36.12 -0.75 15.04
C LEU A 39 -37.30 -0.46 14.09
N ARG A 40 -38.02 0.65 14.27
CA ARG A 40 -39.13 1.03 13.37
C ARG A 40 -38.67 1.38 11.95
N GLY A 41 -37.49 1.98 11.80
CA GLY A 41 -36.86 2.18 10.49
C GLY A 41 -36.53 0.85 9.80
N ARG A 42 -35.91 -0.10 10.54
CA ARG A 42 -35.59 -1.44 10.04
C ARG A 42 -36.83 -2.28 9.69
N LEU A 43 -37.90 -2.18 10.49
CA LEU A 43 -39.18 -2.83 10.19
C LEU A 43 -39.88 -2.22 8.97
N ARG A 44 -39.76 -0.90 8.74
CA ARG A 44 -40.19 -0.28 7.47
C ARG A 44 -39.40 -0.81 6.28
N LEU A 45 -38.07 -0.93 6.38
CA LEU A 45 -37.24 -1.51 5.31
C LEU A 45 -37.61 -2.97 5.04
N ALA A 46 -37.79 -3.79 6.08
CA ALA A 46 -38.24 -5.17 5.92
C ALA A 46 -39.62 -5.25 5.25
N GLY A 47 -40.55 -4.35 5.62
CA GLY A 47 -41.84 -4.21 4.96
C GLY A 47 -41.76 -3.81 3.49
N ILE A 48 -40.81 -2.94 3.10
CA ILE A 48 -40.56 -2.57 1.70
C ILE A 48 -39.98 -3.76 0.92
N VAL A 49 -38.96 -4.42 1.45
CA VAL A 49 -38.35 -5.62 0.84
C VAL A 49 -39.39 -6.73 0.63
N LEU A 50 -40.31 -6.94 1.60
CA LEU A 50 -41.44 -7.86 1.48
C LEU A 50 -42.50 -7.39 0.46
N ARG A 51 -42.72 -6.09 0.30
CA ARG A 51 -43.66 -5.53 -0.68
C ARG A 51 -43.16 -5.67 -2.11
N ASP A 52 -41.84 -5.63 -2.30
CA ASP A 52 -41.16 -5.88 -3.56
C ASP A 52 -40.87 -7.37 -3.82
N MET A 53 -41.27 -8.29 -2.92
CA MET A 53 -41.26 -9.74 -3.17
C MET A 53 -42.43 -10.21 -4.06
N LYS A 54 -42.73 -9.47 -5.15
CA LYS A 54 -43.58 -9.99 -6.22
C LYS A 54 -42.91 -11.24 -6.84
N PRO A 55 -43.60 -12.40 -6.91
CA PRO A 55 -43.03 -13.65 -7.38
C PRO A 55 -42.99 -13.70 -8.92
N THR A 56 -42.03 -12.99 -9.53
CA THR A 56 -41.79 -13.11 -10.97
C THR A 56 -41.17 -14.47 -11.31
N PRO A 57 -41.53 -15.12 -12.44
CA PRO A 57 -41.07 -16.47 -12.76
C PRO A 57 -39.55 -16.60 -12.85
N HIS A 58 -38.84 -15.58 -13.34
CA HIS A 58 -37.37 -15.55 -13.34
C HIS A 58 -36.75 -15.50 -11.94
N ARG A 59 -37.43 -14.88 -10.96
CA ARG A 59 -36.96 -14.80 -9.57
C ARG A 59 -37.25 -16.09 -8.82
N LEU A 60 -38.41 -16.70 -9.06
CA LEU A 60 -38.73 -18.07 -8.66
C LEU A 60 -37.67 -19.05 -9.19
N LEU A 61 -37.44 -19.10 -10.51
CA LEU A 61 -36.43 -19.96 -11.13
C LEU A 61 -35.02 -19.74 -10.56
N ARG A 62 -34.63 -18.49 -10.26
CA ARG A 62 -33.35 -18.17 -9.62
C ARG A 62 -33.27 -18.69 -8.19
N VAL A 63 -34.34 -18.57 -7.40
CA VAL A 63 -34.43 -19.14 -6.05
C VAL A 63 -34.40 -20.66 -6.10
N THR A 64 -35.20 -21.31 -6.96
CA THR A 64 -35.21 -22.77 -7.15
C THR A 64 -33.83 -23.29 -7.55
N ARG A 65 -33.14 -22.65 -8.52
CA ARG A 65 -31.74 -23.03 -8.88
C ARG A 65 -30.79 -22.87 -7.70
N SER A 66 -30.90 -21.80 -6.92
CA SER A 66 -30.06 -21.58 -5.73
C SER A 66 -30.31 -22.60 -4.61
N VAL A 67 -31.57 -22.99 -4.40
CA VAL A 67 -31.98 -24.01 -3.42
C VAL A 67 -31.53 -25.39 -3.87
N VAL A 68 -31.72 -25.77 -5.14
CA VAL A 68 -31.23 -27.03 -5.69
C VAL A 68 -29.70 -27.13 -5.61
N ALA A 69 -28.97 -26.08 -6.00
CA ALA A 69 -27.51 -26.07 -5.89
C ALA A 69 -27.02 -26.16 -4.44
N SER A 70 -27.71 -25.50 -3.51
CA SER A 70 -27.39 -25.57 -2.07
C SER A 70 -27.74 -26.93 -1.46
N GLY A 71 -28.85 -27.54 -1.88
CA GLY A 71 -29.27 -28.89 -1.47
C GLY A 71 -28.33 -29.98 -2.01
N LEU A 72 -27.87 -29.85 -3.26
CA LEU A 72 -26.85 -30.73 -3.84
C LEU A 72 -25.50 -30.59 -3.12
N ALA A 73 -25.05 -29.36 -2.83
CA ALA A 73 -23.81 -29.13 -2.09
C ALA A 73 -23.89 -29.64 -0.63
N LEU A 74 -25.05 -29.52 0.01
CA LEU A 74 -25.32 -30.08 1.35
C LEU A 74 -25.35 -31.61 1.31
N GLY A 75 -26.07 -32.21 0.36
CA GLY A 75 -26.15 -33.67 0.20
C GLY A 75 -24.79 -34.30 -0.06
N LEU A 76 -24.02 -33.75 -1.02
CA LEU A 76 -22.64 -34.18 -1.28
C LEU A 76 -21.74 -34.00 -0.05
N ALA A 77 -21.87 -32.91 0.71
CA ALA A 77 -21.09 -32.73 1.94
C ALA A 77 -21.42 -33.81 2.99
N LEU A 78 -22.69 -34.18 3.14
CA LEU A 78 -23.13 -35.22 4.08
C LEU A 78 -22.66 -36.61 3.65
N GLU A 79 -22.78 -36.94 2.35
CA GLU A 79 -22.34 -38.23 1.78
C GLU A 79 -20.83 -38.49 2.02
N PHE A 80 -20.00 -37.45 1.91
CA PHE A 80 -18.54 -37.56 2.04
C PHE A 80 -18.00 -37.29 3.47
N LEU A 81 -18.84 -37.00 4.47
CA LEU A 81 -18.38 -36.64 5.82
C LEU A 81 -19.02 -37.53 6.90
N PRO A 82 -18.24 -38.42 7.55
CA PRO A 82 -18.77 -39.33 8.54
C PRO A 82 -19.26 -38.61 9.81
N GLY A 83 -20.37 -39.10 10.38
CA GLY A 83 -20.89 -38.66 11.68
C GLY A 83 -22.13 -37.76 11.66
N ILE A 84 -22.83 -37.66 10.51
CA ILE A 84 -24.23 -37.22 10.40
C ILE A 84 -24.94 -38.17 9.44
N GLU A 85 -25.99 -38.84 9.92
CA GLU A 85 -26.87 -39.69 9.09
C GLU A 85 -28.23 -39.01 8.93
N ILE A 86 -28.78 -39.03 7.71
CA ILE A 86 -30.08 -38.41 7.37
C ILE A 86 -30.95 -39.42 6.63
N ASN A 87 -32.14 -39.69 7.16
CA ASN A 87 -33.07 -40.69 6.63
C ASN A 87 -33.86 -40.16 5.42
N GLY A 88 -33.17 -40.05 4.27
CA GLY A 88 -33.77 -39.87 2.96
C GLY A 88 -34.09 -38.43 2.55
N PHE A 89 -34.60 -38.29 1.31
CA PHE A 89 -34.75 -37.01 0.62
C PHE A 89 -35.68 -36.01 1.33
N GLY A 90 -36.74 -36.49 1.99
CA GLY A 90 -37.64 -35.65 2.78
C GLY A 90 -36.92 -34.93 3.92
N ALA A 91 -36.08 -35.65 4.66
CA ALA A 91 -35.27 -35.09 5.75
C ALA A 91 -34.22 -34.10 5.26
N LEU A 92 -33.55 -34.38 4.14
CA LEU A 92 -32.63 -33.43 3.51
C LEU A 92 -33.34 -32.12 3.12
N MET A 93 -34.55 -32.20 2.56
CA MET A 93 -35.33 -31.01 2.18
C MET A 93 -35.86 -30.22 3.39
N ARG A 94 -36.31 -30.90 4.47
CA ARG A 94 -36.67 -30.23 5.73
C ARG A 94 -35.45 -29.54 6.34
N LEU A 95 -34.28 -30.19 6.37
CA LEU A 95 -33.04 -29.61 6.87
C LEU A 95 -32.63 -28.35 6.08
N VAL A 96 -32.79 -28.32 4.75
CA VAL A 96 -32.54 -27.10 3.93
C VAL A 96 -33.47 -25.94 4.34
N VAL A 97 -34.74 -26.23 4.65
CA VAL A 97 -35.69 -25.21 5.16
C VAL A 97 -35.31 -24.74 6.57
N ILE A 98 -34.98 -25.66 7.47
CA ILE A 98 -34.53 -25.34 8.84
C ILE A 98 -33.24 -24.52 8.82
N LEU A 99 -32.23 -24.91 8.04
CA LEU A 99 -30.99 -24.14 7.82
C LEU A 99 -31.28 -22.71 7.34
N THR A 100 -32.28 -22.54 6.47
CA THR A 100 -32.70 -21.23 5.98
C THR A 100 -33.35 -20.40 7.09
N LEU A 101 -34.29 -20.98 7.86
CA LEU A 101 -34.97 -20.30 8.97
C LEU A 101 -34.02 -19.95 10.13
N VAL A 102 -33.20 -20.91 10.58
CA VAL A 102 -32.14 -20.70 11.58
C VAL A 102 -31.15 -19.66 11.08
N GLY A 103 -30.77 -19.70 9.80
CA GLY A 103 -29.92 -18.69 9.17
C GLY A 103 -30.50 -17.28 9.23
N VAL A 104 -31.79 -17.10 8.95
CA VAL A 104 -32.49 -15.80 9.02
C VAL A 104 -32.55 -15.25 10.44
N VAL A 105 -32.75 -16.09 11.46
CA VAL A 105 -32.83 -15.66 12.86
C VAL A 105 -31.44 -15.43 13.48
N LEU A 106 -30.50 -16.36 13.26
CA LEU A 106 -29.23 -16.40 13.98
C LEU A 106 -28.15 -15.50 13.36
N ARG A 107 -28.11 -15.34 12.02
CA ARG A 107 -27.10 -14.48 11.37
C ARG A 107 -27.17 -13.01 11.82
N PRO A 108 -28.35 -12.35 11.95
CA PRO A 108 -28.42 -10.99 12.51
C PRO A 108 -27.87 -10.87 13.93
N VAL A 109 -28.08 -11.89 14.77
CA VAL A 109 -27.54 -11.93 16.14
C VAL A 109 -26.02 -12.08 16.12
N LEU A 110 -25.49 -12.97 15.29
CA LEU A 110 -24.05 -13.19 15.13
C LEU A 110 -23.34 -11.95 14.55
N VAL A 111 -23.91 -11.27 13.56
CA VAL A 111 -23.37 -10.02 13.02
C VAL A 111 -23.41 -8.90 14.07
N ALA A 112 -24.49 -8.80 14.86
CA ALA A 112 -24.55 -7.85 15.96
C ALA A 112 -23.51 -8.15 17.05
N LEU A 113 -23.27 -9.42 17.37
CA LEU A 113 -22.26 -9.87 18.32
C LEU A 113 -20.83 -9.58 17.80
N ALA A 114 -20.56 -9.85 16.52
CA ALA A 114 -19.29 -9.51 15.87
C ALA A 114 -19.00 -8.00 15.94
N VAL A 115 -19.98 -7.17 15.58
CA VAL A 115 -19.86 -5.70 15.67
C VAL A 115 -19.71 -5.21 17.11
N ALA A 116 -20.33 -5.87 18.10
CA ALA A 116 -20.25 -5.49 19.51
C ALA A 116 -18.95 -5.92 20.20
N LEU A 117 -18.39 -7.08 19.85
CA LEU A 117 -17.11 -7.57 20.37
C LEU A 117 -15.90 -6.95 19.63
N GLY A 118 -16.08 -6.63 18.35
CA GLY A 118 -15.00 -6.15 17.48
C GLY A 118 -13.82 -7.13 17.41
N GLY A 119 -12.65 -6.62 17.06
CA GLY A 119 -11.42 -7.39 17.18
C GLY A 119 -11.39 -8.65 16.30
N ILE A 120 -10.63 -9.64 16.77
CA ILE A 120 -10.55 -11.00 16.21
C ILE A 120 -11.89 -11.76 16.34
N ALA A 121 -12.84 -11.29 17.17
CA ALA A 121 -14.16 -11.91 17.23
C ALA A 121 -14.92 -11.75 15.91
N VAL A 122 -14.64 -10.71 15.10
CA VAL A 122 -15.27 -10.50 13.78
C VAL A 122 -14.93 -11.62 12.78
N PRO A 123 -13.66 -11.94 12.46
CA PRO A 123 -13.35 -13.07 11.58
C PRO A 123 -13.73 -14.43 12.19
N LEU A 124 -13.56 -14.62 13.51
CA LEU A 124 -13.94 -15.88 14.15
C LEU A 124 -15.45 -16.13 14.07
N ILE A 125 -16.29 -15.12 14.34
CA ILE A 125 -17.74 -15.24 14.20
C ILE A 125 -18.10 -15.39 12.72
N GLY A 126 -17.48 -14.66 11.79
CA GLY A 126 -17.69 -14.88 10.35
C GLY A 126 -17.44 -16.33 9.92
N LEU A 127 -16.32 -16.91 10.37
CA LEU A 127 -15.89 -18.26 10.01
C LEU A 127 -16.77 -19.36 10.64
N PHE A 128 -17.09 -19.23 11.92
CA PHE A 128 -17.88 -20.23 12.66
C PHE A 128 -19.40 -19.98 12.66
N ALA A 129 -19.88 -18.85 12.11
CA ALA A 129 -21.32 -18.58 11.99
C ALA A 129 -22.05 -19.65 11.18
N GLN A 130 -21.45 -20.12 10.08
CA GLN A 130 -22.06 -21.17 9.26
C GLN A 130 -22.06 -22.51 10.01
N THR A 131 -20.99 -22.85 10.73
CA THR A 131 -20.92 -23.99 11.64
C THR A 131 -22.04 -23.93 12.68
N LEU A 132 -22.27 -22.79 13.32
CA LEU A 132 -23.28 -22.66 14.38
C LEU A 132 -24.70 -22.74 13.81
N VAL A 133 -24.97 -22.15 12.64
CA VAL A 133 -26.26 -22.30 11.93
C VAL A 133 -26.51 -23.77 11.58
N ILE A 134 -25.49 -24.49 11.09
CA ILE A 134 -25.61 -25.92 10.77
C ILE A 134 -25.81 -26.75 12.04
N TYR A 135 -25.02 -26.54 13.09
CA TYR A 135 -25.12 -27.25 14.36
C TYR A 135 -26.50 -27.07 15.01
N VAL A 136 -27.05 -25.85 15.00
CA VAL A 136 -28.41 -25.58 15.51
C VAL A 136 -29.48 -26.25 14.64
N ALA A 137 -29.35 -26.22 13.32
CA ALA A 137 -30.31 -26.89 12.42
C ALA A 137 -30.31 -28.43 12.59
N LEU A 138 -29.13 -29.05 12.70
CA LEU A 138 -28.94 -30.48 12.99
C LEU A 138 -29.38 -30.91 14.41
N ARG A 139 -29.77 -29.94 15.25
CA ARG A 139 -30.37 -30.17 16.58
C ARG A 139 -31.87 -29.86 16.62
N ILE A 140 -32.45 -29.41 15.50
CA ILE A 140 -33.89 -29.15 15.34
C ILE A 140 -34.52 -30.19 14.42
N GLU A 141 -33.79 -30.70 13.41
CA GLU A 141 -34.25 -31.80 12.55
C GLU A 141 -34.28 -33.13 13.32
N PRO A 142 -35.46 -33.75 13.57
CA PRO A 142 -35.59 -34.90 14.47
C PRO A 142 -35.10 -36.23 13.87
N GLU A 143 -34.90 -36.31 12.55
CA GLU A 143 -34.48 -37.54 11.85
C GLU A 143 -32.94 -37.63 11.66
N VAL A 144 -32.16 -36.78 12.36
CA VAL A 144 -30.69 -36.81 12.41
C VAL A 144 -30.21 -37.68 13.58
N ILE A 145 -29.63 -38.83 13.27
CA ILE A 145 -29.28 -39.87 14.27
C ILE A 145 -28.10 -39.46 15.16
N SER A 146 -27.12 -38.72 14.61
CA SER A 146 -26.00 -38.18 15.38
C SER A 146 -25.57 -36.80 14.89
N SER A 147 -25.24 -35.90 15.82
CA SER A 147 -24.76 -34.54 15.51
C SER A 147 -23.81 -34.01 16.58
N SER A 148 -22.50 -34.22 16.34
CA SER A 148 -21.43 -33.58 17.11
C SER A 148 -21.10 -32.19 16.55
N PHE A 149 -20.54 -31.30 17.37
CA PHE A 149 -20.05 -30.00 16.89
C PHE A 149 -18.92 -30.17 15.85
N GLY A 150 -18.09 -31.21 15.99
CA GLY A 150 -17.04 -31.56 15.01
C GLY A 150 -17.61 -31.95 13.65
N ALA A 151 -18.71 -32.71 13.60
CA ALA A 151 -19.38 -33.07 12.36
C ALA A 151 -20.04 -31.83 11.70
N ALA A 152 -20.62 -30.93 12.50
CA ALA A 152 -21.13 -29.65 11.99
C ALA A 152 -20.02 -28.71 11.46
N VAL A 153 -18.81 -28.73 12.05
CA VAL A 153 -17.61 -28.10 11.47
C VAL A 153 -17.28 -28.77 10.14
N GLY A 154 -17.22 -30.11 10.11
CA GLY A 154 -17.00 -30.89 8.90
C GLY A 154 -17.91 -30.44 7.76
N VAL A 155 -19.23 -30.48 7.94
CA VAL A 155 -20.20 -30.12 6.90
C VAL A 155 -20.11 -28.65 6.51
N ALA A 156 -19.89 -27.72 7.44
CA ALA A 156 -19.72 -26.30 7.11
C ALA A 156 -18.53 -26.06 6.17
N TRP A 157 -17.40 -26.73 6.42
CA TRP A 157 -16.19 -26.62 5.59
C TRP A 157 -16.25 -27.49 4.34
N GLY A 158 -16.90 -28.65 4.38
CA GLY A 158 -17.18 -29.49 3.22
C GLY A 158 -18.03 -28.74 2.18
N ILE A 159 -19.10 -28.08 2.62
CA ILE A 159 -19.90 -27.19 1.76
C ILE A 159 -19.04 -26.05 1.19
N ALA A 160 -18.13 -25.46 1.97
CA ALA A 160 -17.24 -24.40 1.48
C ALA A 160 -16.25 -24.91 0.42
N VAL A 161 -15.66 -26.10 0.62
CA VAL A 161 -14.76 -26.75 -0.34
C VAL A 161 -15.51 -27.16 -1.61
N ILE A 162 -16.66 -27.82 -1.48
CA ILE A 162 -17.52 -28.18 -2.62
C ILE A 162 -17.98 -26.93 -3.36
N SER A 163 -18.34 -25.85 -2.67
CA SER A 163 -18.71 -24.57 -3.30
C SER A 163 -17.54 -23.85 -3.97
N ALA A 164 -16.30 -24.06 -3.50
CA ALA A 164 -15.10 -23.55 -4.14
C ALA A 164 -14.70 -24.40 -5.37
N VAL A 165 -14.87 -25.72 -5.33
CA VAL A 165 -14.59 -26.64 -6.45
C VAL A 165 -15.66 -26.56 -7.54
N VAL A 166 -16.95 -26.61 -7.18
CA VAL A 166 -18.07 -26.36 -8.11
C VAL A 166 -18.02 -24.92 -8.62
N GLY A 167 -17.61 -23.97 -7.76
CA GLY A 167 -17.25 -22.62 -8.16
C GLY A 167 -16.21 -22.64 -9.27
N TRP A 168 -15.03 -23.19 -9.03
CA TRP A 168 -13.94 -23.29 -10.01
C TRP A 168 -14.34 -24.03 -11.31
N LEU A 169 -15.13 -25.11 -11.22
CA LEU A 169 -15.62 -25.87 -12.38
C LEU A 169 -16.64 -25.08 -13.22
N ALA A 170 -17.49 -24.25 -12.62
CA ALA A 170 -18.44 -23.38 -13.33
C ALA A 170 -17.78 -22.06 -13.77
N ASP A 171 -16.89 -21.52 -12.94
CA ASP A 171 -16.10 -20.31 -13.19
C ASP A 171 -15.05 -20.56 -14.30
N ALA A 172 -14.79 -21.83 -14.68
CA ALA A 172 -13.95 -22.23 -15.83
C ALA A 172 -14.44 -21.74 -17.21
N GLY A 173 -15.64 -21.12 -17.27
CA GLY A 173 -16.12 -20.38 -18.44
C GLY A 173 -16.62 -18.95 -18.17
N SER A 174 -16.84 -18.54 -16.91
CA SER A 174 -17.33 -17.19 -16.56
C SER A 174 -17.33 -16.93 -15.05
N ASP A 175 -16.86 -15.77 -14.57
CA ASP A 175 -16.80 -15.37 -13.13
C ASP A 175 -18.17 -15.15 -12.44
N GLY A 176 -19.14 -16.06 -12.62
CA GLY A 176 -20.54 -15.86 -12.24
C GLY A 176 -20.79 -15.94 -10.74
N THR A 177 -20.00 -16.71 -9.99
CA THR A 177 -20.32 -17.00 -8.59
C THR A 177 -19.96 -15.84 -7.65
N PHE A 178 -18.70 -15.39 -7.60
CA PHE A 178 -18.26 -14.29 -6.74
C PHE A 178 -18.93 -12.96 -7.11
N SER A 179 -19.01 -12.64 -8.42
CA SER A 179 -19.65 -11.40 -8.90
C SER A 179 -21.12 -11.30 -8.46
N SER A 180 -21.85 -12.42 -8.41
CA SER A 180 -23.25 -12.42 -7.96
C SER A 180 -23.44 -12.02 -6.50
N GLU A 181 -22.46 -12.28 -5.61
CA GLU A 181 -22.52 -11.84 -4.21
C GLU A 181 -22.08 -10.38 -4.07
N VAL A 182 -21.04 -9.93 -4.78
CA VAL A 182 -20.64 -8.53 -4.81
C VAL A 182 -21.80 -7.65 -5.32
N MET A 183 -22.48 -8.05 -6.40
CA MET A 183 -23.69 -7.37 -6.87
C MET A 183 -24.84 -7.39 -5.86
N ARG A 184 -25.00 -8.47 -5.08
CA ARG A 184 -25.98 -8.54 -3.99
C ARG A 184 -25.63 -7.59 -2.84
N GLN A 185 -24.35 -7.28 -2.63
CA GLN A 185 -23.88 -6.33 -1.62
C GLN A 185 -24.01 -4.89 -2.11
N VAL A 186 -23.64 -4.60 -3.36
CA VAL A 186 -23.90 -3.30 -4.03
C VAL A 186 -25.37 -2.90 -3.90
N ALA A 187 -26.30 -3.83 -4.21
CA ALA A 187 -27.74 -3.61 -4.06
C ALA A 187 -28.24 -3.45 -2.60
N ARG A 188 -27.39 -3.67 -1.59
CA ARG A 188 -27.66 -3.38 -0.16
C ARG A 188 -27.03 -2.05 0.31
N TYR A 189 -26.07 -1.50 -0.43
CA TYR A 189 -25.38 -0.25 -0.11
C TYR A 189 -25.90 0.97 -0.90
N GLY A 190 -26.61 0.74 -2.01
CA GLY A 190 -27.33 1.80 -2.73
C GLY A 190 -28.27 2.59 -1.82
N GLY A 191 -28.39 3.89 -2.07
CA GLY A 191 -28.95 4.86 -1.13
C GLY A 191 -27.92 5.50 -0.19
N GLY A 192 -26.64 5.52 -0.59
CA GLY A 192 -25.65 6.44 -0.01
C GLY A 192 -26.07 7.89 -0.22
N GLY A 193 -25.79 8.77 0.75
CA GLY A 193 -26.11 10.20 0.62
C GLY A 193 -25.32 10.82 -0.53
N GLY A 194 -26.00 11.56 -1.40
CA GLY A 194 -25.44 12.10 -2.65
C GLY A 194 -24.11 12.83 -2.47
N SER A 195 -23.18 12.57 -3.38
CA SER A 195 -21.89 13.25 -3.43
C SER A 195 -22.07 14.73 -3.74
N PRO A 196 -21.26 15.65 -3.16
CA PRO A 196 -21.33 17.08 -3.47
C PRO A 196 -20.64 17.46 -4.79
N PHE A 197 -20.58 16.52 -5.75
CA PHE A 197 -19.93 16.67 -7.06
C PHE A 197 -20.75 15.91 -8.10
N ASP A 198 -21.15 16.58 -9.18
CA ASP A 198 -22.10 16.05 -10.16
C ASP A 198 -21.47 15.21 -11.31
N GLY A 199 -20.13 15.25 -11.45
CA GLY A 199 -19.42 14.50 -12.50
C GLY A 199 -19.41 12.98 -12.33
N PRO A 200 -18.96 12.20 -13.33
CA PRO A 200 -18.73 10.77 -13.16
C PRO A 200 -17.67 10.55 -12.06
N GLY A 201 -17.81 9.49 -11.27
CA GLY A 201 -16.77 9.11 -10.31
C GLY A 201 -15.56 8.48 -11.00
N VAL A 202 -14.42 8.43 -10.32
CA VAL A 202 -13.20 7.80 -10.85
C VAL A 202 -12.71 6.69 -9.92
N VAL A 203 -12.47 5.50 -10.47
CA VAL A 203 -11.76 4.41 -9.79
C VAL A 203 -10.35 4.31 -10.38
N ILE A 204 -9.33 4.62 -9.58
CA ILE A 204 -7.92 4.47 -9.93
C ILE A 204 -7.43 3.14 -9.34
N VAL A 205 -7.00 2.23 -10.21
CA VAL A 205 -6.44 0.94 -9.85
C VAL A 205 -4.93 0.98 -10.09
N GLN A 206 -4.16 0.92 -9.01
CA GLN A 206 -2.72 0.68 -9.10
C GLN A 206 -2.47 -0.82 -9.21
N ILE A 207 -1.72 -1.23 -10.23
CA ILE A 207 -1.12 -2.56 -10.35
C ILE A 207 0.36 -2.40 -10.03
N ASP A 208 0.70 -2.65 -8.77
CA ASP A 208 2.06 -2.61 -8.23
C ASP A 208 3.05 -3.39 -9.12
N GLY A 209 4.24 -2.84 -9.34
CA GLY A 209 5.34 -3.49 -10.08
C GLY A 209 5.12 -3.76 -11.58
N LEU A 210 3.97 -3.42 -12.17
CA LEU A 210 3.68 -3.74 -13.58
C LEU A 210 4.43 -2.83 -14.56
N SER A 211 5.42 -3.39 -15.27
CA SER A 211 6.16 -2.63 -16.29
C SER A 211 5.37 -2.43 -17.59
N ALA A 212 5.51 -1.26 -18.22
CA ALA A 212 4.91 -0.95 -19.52
C ALA A 212 5.30 -1.92 -20.66
N PRO A 213 6.53 -2.47 -20.73
CA PRO A 213 6.89 -3.54 -21.66
C PRO A 213 6.08 -4.82 -21.45
N LEU A 214 5.90 -5.24 -20.18
CA LEU A 214 5.08 -6.41 -19.86
C LEU A 214 3.60 -6.15 -20.19
N LEU A 215 3.10 -4.96 -19.85
CA LEU A 215 1.89 -4.33 -20.38
C LEU A 215 1.67 -4.62 -21.88
N ARG A 216 2.57 -4.08 -22.69
CA ARG A 216 2.54 -4.13 -24.15
C ARG A 216 2.61 -5.56 -24.68
N TRP A 217 3.46 -6.41 -24.08
CA TRP A 217 3.58 -7.83 -24.43
C TRP A 217 2.30 -8.62 -24.12
N ALA A 218 1.75 -8.49 -22.91
CA ALA A 218 0.60 -9.25 -22.47
C ALA A 218 -0.70 -8.87 -23.21
N VAL A 219 -0.85 -7.59 -23.60
CA VAL A 219 -1.91 -7.13 -24.52
C VAL A 219 -1.69 -7.61 -25.96
N THR A 220 -0.44 -7.81 -26.38
CA THR A 220 -0.11 -8.38 -27.70
C THR A 220 -0.40 -9.88 -27.76
N ALA A 221 -0.02 -10.63 -26.72
CA ALA A 221 -0.21 -12.07 -26.57
C ALA A 221 -1.65 -12.48 -26.21
N GLY A 222 -2.46 -11.55 -25.70
CA GLY A 222 -3.88 -11.78 -25.39
C GLY A 222 -4.15 -12.35 -23.99
N ASN A 223 -3.16 -12.39 -23.10
CA ASN A 223 -3.32 -12.85 -21.70
C ASN A 223 -4.33 -12.00 -20.90
N LEU A 224 -4.46 -10.72 -21.23
CA LEU A 224 -5.23 -9.74 -20.47
C LEU A 224 -6.43 -9.27 -21.30
N PRO A 225 -7.54 -10.03 -21.34
CA PRO A 225 -8.64 -9.79 -22.29
C PRO A 225 -9.38 -8.47 -22.06
N THR A 226 -9.44 -7.95 -20.83
CA THR A 226 -10.10 -6.67 -20.51
C THR A 226 -9.24 -5.50 -20.95
N LEU A 227 -7.98 -5.47 -20.53
CA LEU A 227 -7.01 -4.45 -20.90
C LEU A 227 -6.75 -4.47 -22.41
N SER A 228 -6.74 -5.66 -23.03
CA SER A 228 -6.65 -5.81 -24.49
C SER A 228 -7.88 -5.25 -25.21
N ARG A 229 -9.09 -5.50 -24.71
CA ARG A 229 -10.32 -4.93 -25.28
C ARG A 229 -10.36 -3.42 -25.15
N TRP A 230 -9.96 -2.87 -24.00
CA TRP A 230 -9.92 -1.42 -23.77
C TRP A 230 -8.94 -0.69 -24.69
N VAL A 231 -7.73 -1.23 -24.86
CA VAL A 231 -6.71 -0.63 -25.75
C VAL A 231 -7.07 -0.83 -27.23
N ARG A 232 -7.43 -2.06 -27.65
CA ARG A 232 -7.69 -2.37 -29.07
C ARG A 232 -9.03 -1.85 -29.58
N GLY A 233 -10.04 -1.77 -28.70
CA GLY A 233 -11.33 -1.15 -28.98
C GLY A 233 -11.33 0.38 -28.83
N GLY A 234 -10.18 0.97 -28.45
CA GLY A 234 -10.02 2.42 -28.36
C GLY A 234 -10.80 3.11 -27.23
N SER A 235 -11.30 2.37 -26.23
CA SER A 235 -11.96 3.00 -25.07
C SER A 235 -10.97 3.58 -24.07
N HIS A 236 -9.71 3.10 -24.05
CA HIS A 236 -8.64 3.64 -23.21
C HIS A 236 -7.35 3.91 -23.99
N ARG A 237 -6.60 4.93 -23.58
CA ARG A 237 -5.28 5.30 -24.11
C ARG A 237 -4.18 4.78 -23.20
N PHE A 238 -3.30 3.93 -23.74
CA PHE A 238 -2.09 3.45 -23.07
C PHE A 238 -0.96 4.48 -23.21
N VAL A 239 -0.31 4.84 -22.11
CA VAL A 239 0.90 5.67 -22.04
C VAL A 239 1.94 4.98 -21.17
N GLU A 240 3.19 5.00 -21.61
CA GLU A 240 4.37 4.59 -20.84
C GLU A 240 4.98 5.83 -20.18
N TRP A 241 5.27 5.76 -18.88
CA TRP A 241 5.87 6.85 -18.12
C TRP A 241 7.12 6.39 -17.36
N HIS A 242 8.02 7.35 -17.07
CA HIS A 242 9.30 7.07 -16.42
C HIS A 242 9.25 7.44 -14.94
N THR A 243 9.56 6.51 -14.05
CA THR A 243 9.43 6.71 -12.58
C THR A 243 10.50 7.64 -12.00
N GLY A 244 11.68 7.66 -12.63
CA GLY A 244 12.92 8.07 -12.00
C GLY A 244 13.36 7.16 -10.85
N MET A 245 14.42 7.58 -10.14
CA MET A 245 14.92 6.92 -8.94
C MET A 245 14.39 7.63 -7.66
N PRO A 246 14.10 6.88 -6.57
CA PRO A 246 13.95 5.43 -6.50
C PRO A 246 12.64 4.97 -7.16
N SER A 247 12.64 3.74 -7.68
CA SER A 247 11.47 3.11 -8.29
C SER A 247 10.74 2.19 -7.29
N THR A 248 10.13 2.78 -6.24
CA THR A 248 9.42 2.02 -5.18
C THR A 248 8.02 2.57 -4.90
N THR A 249 7.12 1.67 -4.51
CA THR A 249 5.72 1.92 -4.09
C THR A 249 5.56 3.17 -3.22
N PRO A 250 6.28 3.35 -2.08
CA PRO A 250 6.11 4.55 -1.26
C PRO A 250 6.56 5.84 -1.95
N THR A 251 7.67 5.84 -2.70
CA THR A 251 8.12 7.07 -3.39
C THR A 251 7.17 7.46 -4.52
N SER A 252 6.73 6.47 -5.29
CA SER A 252 5.74 6.69 -6.35
C SER A 252 4.38 7.07 -5.78
N GLN A 253 3.91 6.51 -4.65
CA GLN A 253 2.67 6.95 -4.00
C GLN A 253 2.80 8.33 -3.34
N ALA A 254 3.96 8.71 -2.79
CA ALA A 254 4.21 10.09 -2.33
C ALA A 254 4.12 11.10 -3.48
N GLY A 255 4.62 10.73 -4.67
CA GLY A 255 4.41 11.52 -5.88
C GLY A 255 2.96 11.51 -6.36
N ILE A 256 2.38 10.35 -6.68
CA ILE A 256 1.05 10.17 -7.27
C ILE A 256 -0.07 10.71 -6.36
N LEU A 257 0.00 10.49 -5.04
CA LEU A 257 -1.06 10.85 -4.10
C LEU A 257 -0.88 12.25 -3.49
N HIS A 258 0.35 12.78 -3.38
CA HIS A 258 0.64 14.05 -2.69
C HIS A 258 1.46 15.07 -3.50
N GLY A 259 1.93 14.71 -4.70
CA GLY A 259 2.71 15.56 -5.58
C GLY A 259 4.17 15.77 -5.15
N THR A 260 4.73 14.90 -4.30
CA THR A 260 5.98 15.21 -3.59
C THR A 260 6.89 13.99 -3.33
N SER A 261 7.36 13.33 -4.40
CA SER A 261 8.27 12.17 -4.31
C SER A 261 9.66 12.47 -3.72
N GLY A 262 10.06 13.73 -3.57
CA GLY A 262 11.37 14.14 -3.07
C GLY A 262 11.69 13.80 -1.60
N HIS A 263 10.68 13.38 -0.81
CA HIS A 263 10.86 13.08 0.62
C HIS A 263 11.17 11.60 0.93
N VAL A 264 11.11 10.70 -0.06
CA VAL A 264 11.22 9.24 0.16
C VAL A 264 12.40 8.68 -0.64
N PRO A 265 13.60 8.52 -0.03
CA PRO A 265 14.83 8.15 -0.75
C PRO A 265 14.92 6.67 -1.15
N ALA A 266 14.13 5.79 -0.52
CA ALA A 266 13.93 4.38 -0.87
C ALA A 266 12.74 3.79 -0.06
N PHE A 267 12.45 2.50 -0.22
CA PHE A 267 11.48 1.78 0.64
C PHE A 267 11.88 1.78 2.14
N ARG A 268 13.19 1.78 2.42
CA ARG A 268 13.76 1.88 3.76
C ARG A 268 15.09 2.62 3.73
N TRP A 269 15.41 3.32 4.81
CA TRP A 269 16.66 4.05 4.98
C TRP A 269 17.10 4.06 6.43
N TYR A 270 18.38 4.36 6.66
CA TYR A 270 18.87 4.69 8.00
C TYR A 270 18.81 6.20 8.18
N ASP A 271 18.05 6.67 9.16
CA ASP A 271 18.02 8.07 9.56
C ASP A 271 19.15 8.30 10.58
N LYS A 272 20.16 9.10 10.21
CA LYS A 272 21.32 9.38 11.07
C LYS A 272 21.00 10.31 12.24
N GLU A 273 20.01 11.19 12.09
CA GLU A 273 19.62 12.17 13.11
C GLU A 273 18.82 11.48 14.22
N ALA A 274 17.82 10.69 13.83
CA ALA A 274 17.05 9.82 14.74
C ALA A 274 17.80 8.53 15.13
N GLY A 275 18.94 8.23 14.49
CA GLY A 275 19.79 7.07 14.77
C GLY A 275 19.15 5.71 14.48
N ARG A 276 18.11 5.65 13.63
CA ARG A 276 17.20 4.50 13.49
C ARG A 276 16.94 4.08 12.04
N LEU A 277 16.63 2.81 11.82
CA LEU A 277 16.10 2.34 10.54
C LEU A 277 14.62 2.72 10.41
N VAL A 278 14.28 3.47 9.36
CA VAL A 278 12.91 3.82 8.94
C VAL A 278 12.48 2.85 7.84
N VAL A 279 11.26 2.30 7.92
CA VAL A 279 10.73 1.33 6.95
C VAL A 279 9.27 1.67 6.62
N THR A 280 8.97 1.99 5.36
CA THR A 280 7.68 2.57 4.94
C THR A 280 6.47 1.66 5.16
N ASN A 281 6.64 0.34 5.32
CA ASN A 281 5.54 -0.57 5.60
C ASN A 281 5.20 -0.76 7.10
N ARG A 282 5.91 -0.06 8.00
CA ARG A 282 5.52 0.04 9.43
C ARG A 282 4.51 1.19 9.59
N PRO A 283 3.30 0.96 10.14
CA PRO A 283 2.29 2.01 10.25
C PRO A 283 2.71 3.28 11.01
N ARG A 284 3.63 3.18 11.98
CA ARG A 284 4.22 4.37 12.64
C ARG A 284 5.10 5.20 11.70
N ASP A 285 6.06 4.55 11.05
CA ASP A 285 6.99 5.21 10.12
C ASP A 285 6.20 5.82 8.96
N ALA A 286 5.27 5.07 8.34
CA ALA A 286 4.38 5.57 7.29
C ALA A 286 3.57 6.80 7.72
N ALA A 287 3.02 6.79 8.95
CA ALA A 287 2.28 7.92 9.50
C ALA A 287 3.16 9.14 9.76
N GLU A 288 4.42 8.94 10.17
CA GLU A 288 5.41 10.01 10.41
C GLU A 288 5.86 10.64 9.10
N ILE A 289 6.20 9.81 8.11
CA ILE A 289 6.58 10.20 6.75
C ILE A 289 5.46 11.03 6.09
N GLU A 290 4.21 10.54 6.09
CA GLU A 290 3.08 11.29 5.50
C GLU A 290 2.84 12.63 6.20
N ARG A 291 2.97 12.70 7.53
CA ARG A 291 2.88 13.96 8.29
C ARG A 291 4.00 14.95 7.98
N GLY A 292 5.13 14.49 7.42
CA GLY A 292 6.25 15.33 7.02
C GLY A 292 6.05 16.07 5.69
N PHE A 293 5.12 15.63 4.83
CA PHE A 293 4.90 16.22 3.50
C PHE A 293 3.43 16.45 3.09
N SER A 294 2.45 15.90 3.80
CA SER A 294 1.03 16.17 3.56
C SER A 294 0.72 17.66 3.68
N ASN A 295 -0.07 18.18 2.75
CA ASN A 295 -0.48 19.58 2.69
C ASN A 295 -2.00 19.77 2.84
N GLY A 296 -2.75 18.70 3.17
CA GLY A 296 -4.21 18.70 3.23
C GLY A 296 -4.91 18.80 1.87
N ARG A 297 -4.15 18.74 0.76
CA ARG A 297 -4.62 18.83 -0.63
C ARG A 297 -4.09 17.66 -1.49
N GLY A 298 -3.79 16.50 -0.90
CA GLY A 298 -3.55 15.27 -1.64
C GLY A 298 -4.70 14.89 -2.61
N LEU A 299 -4.45 13.91 -3.46
CA LEU A 299 -5.32 13.48 -4.57
C LEU A 299 -6.76 13.15 -4.12
N LEU A 300 -6.93 12.69 -2.89
CA LEU A 300 -8.17 12.16 -2.33
C LEU A 300 -8.81 13.07 -1.26
N ALA A 301 -8.22 14.25 -0.98
CA ALA A 301 -8.69 15.19 0.04
C ALA A 301 -10.19 15.56 -0.10
N ASP A 302 -10.67 15.67 -1.34
CA ASP A 302 -12.06 16.07 -1.67
C ASP A 302 -13.08 14.92 -1.55
N GLY A 303 -13.08 14.23 -0.41
CA GLY A 303 -14.04 13.14 -0.15
C GLY A 303 -13.72 11.83 -0.84
N GLY A 304 -12.49 11.65 -1.34
CA GLY A 304 -12.01 10.40 -1.90
C GLY A 304 -11.74 9.32 -0.85
N VAL A 305 -11.42 8.11 -1.31
CA VAL A 305 -11.13 6.95 -0.46
C VAL A 305 -9.83 6.26 -0.87
N SER A 306 -8.93 6.08 0.11
CA SER A 306 -7.70 5.31 0.00
C SER A 306 -7.94 3.86 0.39
N ILE A 307 -7.50 2.89 -0.42
CA ILE A 307 -7.66 1.45 -0.17
C ILE A 307 -6.31 0.74 -0.38
N SER A 308 -5.80 0.08 0.67
CA SER A 308 -4.58 -0.76 0.65
C SER A 308 -3.25 -0.06 0.32
N ASN A 309 -3.26 1.26 0.16
CA ASN A 309 -2.09 2.10 -0.14
C ASN A 309 -1.13 2.27 1.07
N VAL A 310 0.11 2.67 0.83
CA VAL A 310 1.04 3.11 1.89
C VAL A 310 0.58 4.43 2.50
N PHE A 311 0.21 5.40 1.65
CA PHE A 311 -0.21 6.75 2.04
C PHE A 311 -1.69 7.02 1.70
N SER A 312 -2.30 7.95 2.42
CA SER A 312 -3.74 8.24 2.34
C SER A 312 -4.15 9.17 1.20
N GLY A 313 -3.22 9.92 0.60
CA GLY A 313 -3.55 11.00 -0.34
C GLY A 313 -4.47 12.07 0.24
N ASP A 314 -4.40 12.29 1.56
CA ASP A 314 -5.31 13.09 2.39
C ASP A 314 -6.78 12.62 2.40
N ALA A 315 -7.05 11.37 2.02
CA ALA A 315 -8.41 10.82 2.01
C ALA A 315 -9.08 10.92 3.40
N PRO A 316 -10.28 11.54 3.53
CA PRO A 316 -10.99 11.60 4.81
C PRO A 316 -11.44 10.21 5.29
N HIS A 317 -11.48 9.22 4.39
CA HIS A 317 -11.74 7.82 4.69
C HIS A 317 -10.64 6.95 4.06
N SER A 318 -10.04 6.09 4.86
CA SER A 318 -8.98 5.16 4.46
C SER A 318 -9.32 3.76 4.95
N LEU A 319 -8.97 2.74 4.16
CA LEU A 319 -9.18 1.33 4.43
C LEU A 319 -7.88 0.59 4.12
N LEU A 320 -7.37 -0.22 5.05
CA LEU A 320 -6.10 -0.95 4.90
C LEU A 320 -4.90 -0.05 4.52
N THR A 321 -4.95 1.25 4.85
CA THR A 321 -3.90 2.22 4.46
C THR A 321 -2.83 2.29 5.55
N VAL A 322 -1.58 2.02 5.19
CA VAL A 322 -0.48 1.78 6.15
C VAL A 322 -0.30 2.98 7.09
N SER A 323 -0.23 4.20 6.57
CA SER A 323 -0.07 5.43 7.36
C SER A 323 -1.25 5.76 8.30
N GLN A 324 -2.40 5.12 8.13
CA GLN A 324 -3.63 5.44 8.88
C GLN A 324 -3.99 4.35 9.90
N ALA A 325 -3.64 3.08 9.65
CA ALA A 325 -3.98 1.95 10.53
C ALA A 325 -3.37 2.03 11.94
N GLY A 326 -2.31 2.83 12.12
CA GLY A 326 -1.73 3.10 13.44
C GLY A 326 -2.46 4.15 14.29
N LEU A 327 -3.46 4.86 13.74
CA LEU A 327 -4.02 6.08 14.35
C LEU A 327 -5.33 5.85 15.11
N PRO A 328 -5.49 6.37 16.35
CA PRO A 328 -6.72 6.24 17.10
C PRO A 328 -7.96 6.86 16.42
N GLY A 329 -9.09 6.17 16.51
CA GLY A 329 -10.43 6.71 16.22
C GLY A 329 -10.94 6.58 14.77
N ARG A 330 -10.06 6.51 13.77
CA ARG A 330 -10.42 6.30 12.34
C ARG A 330 -10.76 4.82 12.06
N ARG A 331 -11.83 4.30 12.68
CA ARG A 331 -12.11 2.85 12.77
C ARG A 331 -12.90 2.27 11.57
N ALA A 332 -12.38 1.18 10.99
CA ALA A 332 -12.94 0.50 9.83
C ALA A 332 -14.36 -0.05 10.05
N ARG A 333 -15.37 0.59 9.43
CA ARG A 333 -16.75 0.07 9.35
C ARG A 333 -16.95 -0.96 8.23
N GLY A 334 -16.15 -0.90 7.17
CA GLY A 334 -16.26 -1.81 6.01
C GLY A 334 -15.95 -3.27 6.34
N TYR A 335 -14.96 -3.55 7.20
CA TYR A 335 -14.54 -4.92 7.51
C TYR A 335 -15.67 -5.80 8.09
N ALA A 336 -16.59 -5.20 8.87
CA ALA A 336 -17.75 -5.90 9.41
C ALA A 336 -18.77 -6.35 8.35
N SER A 337 -18.76 -5.76 7.14
CA SER A 337 -19.66 -6.12 6.05
C SER A 337 -19.17 -7.38 5.30
N PHE A 338 -17.88 -7.46 5.01
CA PHE A 338 -17.23 -8.66 4.46
C PHE A 338 -17.34 -9.87 5.40
N ALA A 339 -17.03 -9.70 6.68
CA ALA A 339 -17.13 -10.76 7.68
C ALA A 339 -18.59 -11.21 7.97
N ALA A 340 -19.59 -10.40 7.60
CA ALA A 340 -21.00 -10.77 7.63
C ALA A 340 -21.42 -11.71 6.47
N SER A 341 -20.48 -12.15 5.62
CA SER A 341 -20.66 -13.23 4.64
C SER A 341 -19.87 -14.49 5.04
N PRO A 342 -20.44 -15.39 5.87
CA PRO A 342 -19.75 -16.62 6.30
C PRO A 342 -19.28 -17.50 5.14
N GLN A 343 -20.07 -17.56 4.07
CA GLN A 343 -19.76 -18.34 2.87
C GLN A 343 -18.67 -17.68 2.02
N GLY A 344 -18.58 -16.34 2.03
CA GLY A 344 -17.49 -15.60 1.39
C GLY A 344 -16.15 -15.83 2.09
N LEU A 345 -16.11 -15.64 3.42
CA LEU A 345 -14.89 -15.84 4.21
C LEU A 345 -14.38 -17.30 4.14
N ALA A 346 -15.29 -18.28 4.22
CA ALA A 346 -14.91 -19.69 4.08
C ALA A 346 -14.41 -20.03 2.67
N ARG A 347 -15.05 -19.51 1.59
CA ARG A 347 -14.54 -19.67 0.21
C ARG A 347 -13.16 -19.04 0.05
N SER A 348 -12.97 -17.80 0.51
CA SER A 348 -11.69 -17.08 0.37
C SER A 348 -10.56 -17.79 1.11
N LEU A 349 -10.84 -18.39 2.28
CA LEU A 349 -9.86 -19.21 3.02
C LEU A 349 -9.55 -20.56 2.33
N VAL A 350 -10.54 -21.23 1.72
CA VAL A 350 -10.29 -22.43 0.89
C VAL A 350 -9.45 -22.08 -0.34
N LEU A 351 -9.75 -20.95 -1.01
CA LEU A 351 -8.97 -20.47 -2.16
C LEU A 351 -7.56 -20.03 -1.75
N THR A 352 -7.40 -19.41 -0.58
CA THR A 352 -6.09 -19.12 0.04
C THR A 352 -5.25 -20.40 0.19
N ILE A 353 -5.84 -21.47 0.74
CA ILE A 353 -5.16 -22.79 0.85
C ILE A 353 -4.86 -23.38 -0.53
N GLY A 354 -5.76 -23.21 -1.51
CA GLY A 354 -5.53 -23.58 -2.90
C GLY A 354 -4.32 -22.87 -3.51
N GLU A 355 -4.17 -21.57 -3.28
CA GLU A 355 -3.02 -20.76 -3.73
C GLU A 355 -1.73 -21.18 -3.02
N MET A 356 -1.78 -21.50 -1.73
CA MET A 356 -0.64 -22.07 -0.98
C MET A 356 -0.16 -23.41 -1.58
N ILE A 357 -1.09 -24.30 -1.94
CA ILE A 357 -0.78 -25.59 -2.59
C ILE A 357 -0.23 -25.36 -4.00
N LYS A 358 -0.83 -24.45 -4.77
CA LYS A 358 -0.39 -24.03 -6.12
C LYS A 358 1.03 -23.45 -6.08
N GLU A 359 1.36 -22.59 -5.11
CA GLU A 359 2.71 -22.06 -4.90
C GLU A 359 3.71 -23.20 -4.65
N VAL A 360 3.43 -24.11 -3.70
CA VAL A 360 4.32 -25.25 -3.42
C VAL A 360 4.49 -26.16 -4.64
N HIS A 361 3.46 -26.36 -5.46
CA HIS A 361 3.56 -27.06 -6.74
C HIS A 361 4.41 -26.29 -7.75
N GLN A 362 4.18 -24.98 -7.91
CA GLN A 362 4.89 -24.12 -8.87
C GLN A 362 6.37 -24.02 -8.53
N ALA A 363 6.74 -23.82 -7.26
CA ALA A 363 8.14 -23.85 -6.81
C ALA A 363 8.81 -25.23 -6.98
N ARG A 364 8.07 -26.35 -6.80
CA ARG A 364 8.57 -27.69 -7.13
C ARG A 364 8.80 -27.86 -8.63
N LYS A 365 7.87 -27.38 -9.47
CA LYS A 365 8.00 -27.39 -10.93
C LYS A 365 9.17 -26.53 -11.40
N GLN A 366 9.34 -25.33 -10.88
CA GLN A 366 10.46 -24.42 -11.21
C GLN A 366 11.83 -25.05 -10.89
N ARG A 367 11.91 -25.91 -9.86
CA ARG A 367 13.10 -26.73 -9.57
C ARG A 367 13.28 -27.88 -10.56
N ARG A 368 12.22 -28.68 -10.80
CA ARG A 368 12.24 -29.83 -11.72
C ARG A 368 12.59 -29.42 -13.17
N ASP A 369 12.05 -28.30 -13.61
CA ASP A 369 12.20 -27.76 -14.97
C ASP A 369 13.48 -26.90 -15.10
N ASN A 370 14.37 -26.92 -14.09
CA ASN A 370 15.66 -26.21 -14.04
C ASN A 370 15.59 -24.71 -14.42
N ILE A 371 14.51 -24.03 -14.03
CA ILE A 371 14.33 -22.61 -14.34
C ILE A 371 15.17 -21.75 -13.39
N PHE A 372 16.01 -20.90 -13.97
CA PHE A 372 16.83 -19.88 -13.29
C PHE A 372 16.61 -18.48 -13.91
N PRO A 373 16.90 -17.38 -13.21
CA PRO A 373 17.19 -17.31 -11.77
C PRO A 373 16.02 -17.78 -10.90
N ARG A 374 16.30 -18.14 -9.63
CA ARG A 374 15.31 -18.70 -8.69
C ARG A 374 15.74 -18.53 -7.22
N VAL A 375 14.83 -18.10 -6.35
CA VAL A 375 15.06 -17.98 -4.88
C VAL A 375 14.24 -19.01 -4.07
N ARG A 376 14.44 -19.04 -2.74
CA ARG A 376 13.79 -20.02 -1.84
C ARG A 376 12.34 -19.63 -1.53
N ARG A 377 11.44 -19.98 -2.44
CA ARG A 377 9.99 -19.93 -2.26
C ARG A 377 9.51 -20.98 -1.25
N GLY A 378 9.31 -20.60 0.01
CA GLY A 378 8.89 -21.51 1.08
C GLY A 378 8.69 -20.85 2.44
N GLY A 379 8.15 -21.59 3.40
CA GLY A 379 7.90 -21.06 4.76
C GLY A 379 6.79 -20.01 4.77
N SER A 380 7.04 -18.87 5.42
CA SER A 380 6.05 -17.79 5.60
C SER A 380 5.58 -17.16 4.28
N TYR A 381 6.43 -17.10 3.25
CA TYR A 381 6.06 -16.62 1.91
C TYR A 381 4.87 -17.39 1.30
N VAL A 382 4.77 -18.71 1.55
CA VAL A 382 3.65 -19.50 1.01
C VAL A 382 2.31 -19.01 1.57
N ALA A 383 2.28 -18.65 2.87
CA ALA A 383 1.10 -18.07 3.50
C ALA A 383 0.87 -16.61 3.07
N LEU A 384 1.95 -15.83 2.85
CA LEU A 384 1.84 -14.44 2.36
C LEU A 384 1.14 -14.38 1.00
N ARG A 385 1.66 -15.10 0.01
CA ARG A 385 1.09 -15.20 -1.34
C ARG A 385 -0.38 -15.64 -1.35
N GLY A 386 -0.77 -16.53 -0.43
CA GLY A 386 -2.18 -16.92 -0.29
C GLY A 386 -3.05 -15.78 0.25
N LEU A 387 -2.55 -15.01 1.21
CA LEU A 387 -3.27 -13.90 1.85
C LEU A 387 -3.36 -12.65 0.94
N THR A 388 -2.34 -12.35 0.14
CA THR A 388 -2.38 -11.25 -0.84
C THR A 388 -3.29 -11.61 -2.02
N ASN A 389 -2.84 -12.56 -2.85
CA ASN A 389 -3.39 -12.92 -4.15
C ASN A 389 -4.85 -13.44 -4.12
N VAL A 390 -5.38 -13.76 -2.92
CA VAL A 390 -6.79 -14.17 -2.72
C VAL A 390 -7.50 -13.24 -1.75
N LEU A 391 -7.15 -13.27 -0.45
CA LEU A 391 -7.95 -12.61 0.59
C LEU A 391 -7.91 -11.07 0.48
N LEU A 392 -6.74 -10.48 0.26
CA LEU A 392 -6.59 -9.04 0.10
C LEU A 392 -7.24 -8.55 -1.20
N ARG A 393 -7.10 -9.30 -2.31
CA ARG A 393 -7.81 -9.01 -3.56
C ARG A 393 -9.33 -9.03 -3.39
N ASP A 394 -9.89 -10.08 -2.77
CA ASP A 394 -11.34 -10.20 -2.51
C ASP A 394 -11.85 -9.02 -1.64
N LEU A 395 -11.06 -8.62 -0.63
CA LEU A 395 -11.32 -7.45 0.23
C LEU A 395 -11.28 -6.13 -0.56
N ASN A 396 -10.23 -5.89 -1.35
CA ASN A 396 -10.09 -4.70 -2.20
C ASN A 396 -11.30 -4.54 -3.13
N VAL A 397 -11.68 -5.60 -3.85
CA VAL A 397 -12.87 -5.58 -4.73
C VAL A 397 -14.15 -5.28 -3.95
N THR A 398 -14.31 -5.86 -2.76
CA THR A 398 -15.48 -5.60 -1.90
C THR A 398 -15.51 -4.13 -1.43
N PHE A 399 -14.37 -3.56 -1.05
CA PHE A 399 -14.29 -2.17 -0.59
C PHE A 399 -14.46 -1.15 -1.72
N ILE A 400 -13.92 -1.40 -2.91
CA ILE A 400 -14.18 -0.58 -4.11
C ILE A 400 -15.68 -0.63 -4.43
N ALA A 401 -16.28 -1.82 -4.49
CA ALA A 401 -17.72 -2.00 -4.77
C ALA A 401 -18.61 -1.29 -3.73
N GLU A 402 -18.26 -1.35 -2.44
CA GLU A 402 -18.95 -0.65 -1.36
C GLU A 402 -18.86 0.88 -1.49
N GLN A 403 -17.75 1.42 -2.02
CA GLN A 403 -17.55 2.86 -2.24
C GLN A 403 -18.24 3.35 -3.52
N MET A 404 -18.19 2.56 -4.60
CA MET A 404 -18.93 2.84 -5.84
C MET A 404 -20.45 2.90 -5.58
N ALA A 405 -20.97 1.94 -4.80
CA ALA A 405 -22.38 1.91 -4.40
C ALA A 405 -22.80 3.07 -3.48
N ARG A 406 -21.83 3.76 -2.86
CA ARG A 406 -22.04 5.00 -2.07
C ARG A 406 -21.90 6.29 -2.87
N GLY A 407 -21.50 6.22 -4.15
CA GLY A 407 -21.27 7.42 -4.96
C GLY A 407 -20.02 8.22 -4.60
N VAL A 408 -19.01 7.62 -3.95
CA VAL A 408 -17.71 8.25 -3.63
C VAL A 408 -17.08 8.86 -4.90
N PRO A 409 -16.59 10.11 -4.89
CA PRO A 409 -16.10 10.78 -6.10
C PRO A 409 -14.81 10.16 -6.67
N VAL A 410 -13.85 9.81 -5.82
CA VAL A 410 -12.58 9.20 -6.23
C VAL A 410 -12.22 8.05 -5.31
N VAL A 411 -11.88 6.89 -5.87
CA VAL A 411 -11.35 5.73 -5.14
C VAL A 411 -9.98 5.39 -5.71
N PHE A 412 -8.94 5.30 -4.87
CA PHE A 412 -7.62 4.80 -5.27
C PHE A 412 -7.33 3.51 -4.52
N CYS A 413 -7.07 2.42 -5.24
CA CYS A 413 -6.80 1.11 -4.66
C CYS A 413 -5.56 0.46 -5.26
N ASP A 414 -4.68 -0.02 -4.38
CA ASP A 414 -3.44 -0.72 -4.71
C ASP A 414 -3.60 -2.25 -4.69
N PHE A 415 -3.08 -2.93 -5.71
CA PHE A 415 -3.12 -4.38 -5.89
C PHE A 415 -1.70 -4.97 -5.97
N VAL A 416 -1.06 -5.06 -4.79
CA VAL A 416 0.27 -5.65 -4.53
C VAL A 416 0.44 -7.12 -4.96
N ASP A 417 -0.63 -7.78 -5.44
CA ASP A 417 -0.64 -9.22 -5.71
C ASP A 417 0.43 -9.64 -6.74
N TYR A 418 0.57 -8.85 -7.82
CA TYR A 418 1.48 -9.15 -8.91
C TYR A 418 2.92 -9.02 -8.46
N ASP A 419 3.24 -7.90 -7.79
CA ASP A 419 4.60 -7.58 -7.34
C ASP A 419 5.13 -8.62 -6.33
N GLU A 420 4.32 -9.02 -5.35
CA GLU A 420 4.68 -10.03 -4.34
C GLU A 420 5.12 -11.36 -4.96
N VAL A 421 4.42 -11.78 -6.03
CA VAL A 421 4.76 -12.99 -6.79
C VAL A 421 5.92 -12.74 -7.77
N ALA A 422 5.99 -11.57 -8.39
CA ALA A 422 7.03 -11.17 -9.32
C ALA A 422 8.42 -11.14 -8.65
N HIS A 423 8.50 -10.63 -7.42
CA HIS A 423 9.71 -10.66 -6.59
C HIS A 423 10.27 -12.08 -6.41
N HIS A 424 9.41 -13.06 -6.14
CA HIS A 424 9.81 -14.40 -5.70
C HIS A 424 9.92 -15.42 -6.84
N ALA A 425 9.10 -15.29 -7.88
CA ALA A 425 9.15 -16.15 -9.07
C ALA A 425 9.97 -15.51 -10.22
N GLY A 426 9.86 -14.20 -10.39
CA GLY A 426 10.36 -13.38 -11.50
C GLY A 426 9.20 -12.72 -12.26
N PRO A 427 9.30 -11.44 -12.69
CA PRO A 427 8.17 -10.68 -13.23
C PRO A 427 7.52 -11.31 -14.47
N ASN A 428 8.32 -11.93 -15.34
CA ASN A 428 7.87 -12.53 -16.59
C ASN A 428 7.59 -14.04 -16.48
N ARG A 429 7.44 -14.59 -15.26
CA ARG A 429 7.11 -16.02 -15.06
C ARG A 429 5.62 -16.28 -15.08
N ARG A 430 5.24 -17.52 -15.42
CA ARG A 430 3.83 -17.98 -15.47
C ARG A 430 3.08 -17.69 -14.17
N GLU A 431 3.73 -17.78 -13.02
CA GLU A 431 3.12 -17.53 -11.72
C GLU A 431 2.67 -16.07 -11.54
N SER A 432 3.51 -15.13 -11.96
CA SER A 432 3.27 -13.68 -11.94
C SER A 432 2.24 -13.31 -13.02
N LEU A 433 2.38 -13.87 -14.22
CA LEU A 433 1.39 -13.71 -15.31
C LEU A 433 -0.01 -14.19 -14.91
N GLN A 434 -0.14 -15.37 -14.28
CA GLN A 434 -1.43 -15.89 -13.77
C GLN A 434 -2.04 -15.02 -12.68
N THR A 435 -1.22 -14.21 -12.01
CA THR A 435 -1.65 -13.25 -10.99
C THR A 435 -2.13 -11.96 -11.66
N LEU A 436 -1.43 -11.46 -12.67
CA LEU A 436 -1.85 -10.33 -13.52
C LEU A 436 -3.15 -10.63 -14.30
N GLU A 437 -3.30 -11.87 -14.81
CA GLU A 437 -4.55 -12.40 -15.37
C GLU A 437 -5.71 -12.38 -14.34
N GLY A 438 -5.40 -12.50 -13.05
CA GLY A 438 -6.37 -12.34 -11.95
C GLY A 438 -6.83 -10.89 -11.79
N ILE A 439 -5.91 -9.93 -11.93
CA ILE A 439 -6.20 -8.50 -11.85
C ILE A 439 -7.01 -8.04 -13.09
N ASP A 440 -6.75 -8.58 -14.29
CA ASP A 440 -7.59 -8.30 -15.47
C ASP A 440 -9.05 -8.77 -15.27
N ARG A 441 -9.27 -9.94 -14.64
CA ARG A 441 -10.63 -10.38 -14.24
C ARG A 441 -11.26 -9.49 -13.18
N VAL A 442 -10.48 -8.89 -12.29
CA VAL A 442 -10.96 -7.85 -11.35
C VAL A 442 -11.40 -6.61 -12.10
N LEU A 443 -10.63 -6.11 -13.07
CA LEU A 443 -11.00 -4.97 -13.90
C LEU A 443 -12.30 -5.24 -14.68
N ALA A 444 -12.45 -6.44 -15.24
CA ALA A 444 -13.70 -6.88 -15.87
C ALA A 444 -14.88 -6.86 -14.89
N MET A 445 -14.65 -7.15 -13.60
CA MET A 445 -15.68 -7.07 -12.58
C MET A 445 -16.02 -5.61 -12.26
N LEU A 446 -15.03 -4.74 -12.06
CA LEU A 446 -15.21 -3.32 -11.75
C LEU A 446 -15.99 -2.58 -12.85
N GLU A 447 -15.74 -2.89 -14.12
CA GLU A 447 -16.52 -2.41 -15.28
C GLU A 447 -18.01 -2.80 -15.18
N ARG A 448 -18.30 -4.04 -14.75
CA ARG A 448 -19.68 -4.50 -14.49
C ARG A 448 -20.29 -3.84 -13.25
N ILE A 449 -19.48 -3.46 -12.25
CA ILE A 449 -19.95 -2.69 -11.09
C ILE A 449 -20.33 -1.26 -11.51
N ALA A 450 -19.47 -0.59 -12.28
CA ALA A 450 -19.71 0.77 -12.80
C ALA A 450 -21.01 0.87 -13.59
N SER A 451 -21.34 -0.19 -14.34
CA SER A 451 -22.59 -0.32 -15.10
C SER A 451 -23.85 -0.62 -14.25
N ALA A 452 -23.71 -0.82 -12.93
CA ALA A 452 -24.76 -1.32 -12.03
C ALA A 452 -24.98 -0.46 -10.77
N VAL A 453 -24.21 0.63 -10.59
CA VAL A 453 -24.37 1.62 -9.52
C VAL A 453 -25.04 2.89 -10.05
N GLU A 454 -25.56 3.71 -9.13
CA GLU A 454 -26.34 4.93 -9.46
C GLU A 454 -25.49 6.07 -10.03
N ARG A 455 -24.26 6.24 -9.52
CA ARG A 455 -23.26 7.16 -10.10
C ARG A 455 -22.47 6.43 -11.18
N THR A 456 -22.33 7.02 -12.37
CA THR A 456 -21.41 6.52 -13.40
C THR A 456 -19.96 6.56 -12.91
N TYR A 457 -19.15 5.55 -13.27
CA TYR A 457 -17.72 5.51 -12.92
C TYR A 457 -16.85 5.27 -14.15
N GLU A 458 -15.82 6.09 -14.27
CA GLU A 458 -14.67 5.87 -15.15
C GLU A 458 -13.57 5.09 -14.42
N ILE A 459 -12.78 4.32 -15.16
CA ILE A 459 -11.67 3.53 -14.61
C ILE A 459 -10.34 4.04 -15.17
N VAL A 460 -9.37 4.27 -14.29
CA VAL A 460 -7.97 4.53 -14.62
C VAL A 460 -7.15 3.37 -14.07
N VAL A 461 -6.21 2.85 -14.86
CA VAL A 461 -5.24 1.85 -14.40
C VAL A 461 -3.85 2.42 -14.54
N LEU A 462 -3.04 2.31 -13.49
CA LEU A 462 -1.64 2.71 -13.53
C LEU A 462 -0.76 1.65 -12.86
N SER A 463 0.54 1.75 -13.06
CA SER A 463 1.53 1.23 -12.11
C SER A 463 2.35 2.38 -11.57
N ASP A 464 2.93 2.15 -10.40
CA ASP A 464 3.86 3.02 -9.68
C ASP A 464 5.32 2.79 -10.09
N HIS A 465 5.68 1.54 -10.42
CA HIS A 465 6.91 1.16 -11.08
C HIS A 465 6.74 -0.11 -11.93
N GLY A 466 7.80 -0.47 -12.66
CA GLY A 466 7.96 -1.81 -13.19
C GLY A 466 8.74 -2.72 -12.23
N GLN A 467 9.06 -3.92 -12.68
CA GLN A 467 10.11 -4.77 -12.10
C GLN A 467 11.16 -5.14 -13.15
N SER A 468 12.38 -5.40 -12.66
CA SER A 468 13.49 -6.01 -13.38
C SER A 468 13.78 -7.41 -12.82
N GLN A 469 14.31 -8.32 -13.64
CA GLN A 469 14.66 -9.68 -13.21
C GLN A 469 16.18 -9.82 -13.01
N GLY A 470 16.60 -10.77 -12.18
CA GLY A 470 17.91 -11.41 -12.33
C GLY A 470 18.35 -12.36 -11.21
N ALA A 471 19.49 -13.02 -11.42
CA ALA A 471 20.17 -13.75 -10.34
C ALA A 471 20.68 -12.75 -9.29
N THR A 472 20.45 -13.05 -8.01
CA THR A 472 20.84 -12.18 -6.89
C THR A 472 22.36 -11.99 -6.83
N PHE A 473 22.83 -10.92 -6.21
CA PHE A 473 24.25 -10.66 -5.99
C PHE A 473 24.92 -11.83 -5.25
N ARG A 474 24.24 -12.39 -4.24
CA ARG A 474 24.69 -13.59 -3.53
C ARG A 474 24.74 -14.84 -4.42
N GLN A 475 23.78 -15.01 -5.33
CA GLN A 475 23.80 -16.11 -6.30
C GLN A 475 24.91 -15.97 -7.34
N ARG A 476 25.25 -14.74 -7.75
CA ARG A 476 26.32 -14.47 -8.73
C ARG A 476 27.73 -14.49 -8.12
N TYR A 477 27.90 -14.08 -6.85
CA TYR A 477 29.22 -13.83 -6.23
C TYR A 477 29.46 -14.57 -4.89
N GLY A 478 28.54 -15.42 -4.44
CA GLY A 478 28.67 -16.27 -3.24
C GLY A 478 28.53 -15.54 -1.89
N ARG A 479 28.68 -14.21 -1.86
CA ARG A 479 28.60 -13.34 -0.67
C ARG A 479 27.45 -12.34 -0.80
N SER A 480 26.88 -11.88 0.31
CA SER A 480 25.95 -10.75 0.27
C SER A 480 26.70 -9.42 0.08
N LEU A 481 26.00 -8.34 -0.26
CA LEU A 481 26.62 -7.01 -0.29
C LEU A 481 27.11 -6.59 1.09
N GLU A 482 26.38 -6.94 2.16
CA GLU A 482 26.80 -6.75 3.55
C GLU A 482 28.13 -7.44 3.82
N ASP A 483 28.29 -8.71 3.44
CA ASP A 483 29.55 -9.44 3.61
C ASP A 483 30.70 -8.80 2.83
N THR A 484 30.44 -8.28 1.63
CA THR A 484 31.43 -7.55 0.83
C THR A 484 31.83 -6.24 1.50
N VAL A 485 30.87 -5.41 1.91
CA VAL A 485 31.13 -4.14 2.61
C VAL A 485 31.86 -4.35 3.93
N ARG A 486 31.42 -5.31 4.76
CA ARG A 486 32.09 -5.71 6.01
C ARG A 486 33.54 -6.18 5.76
N GLY A 487 33.81 -6.78 4.60
CA GLY A 487 35.15 -7.20 4.17
C GLY A 487 36.05 -6.07 3.66
N LEU A 488 35.53 -4.85 3.50
CA LEU A 488 36.27 -3.64 3.08
C LEU A 488 36.43 -2.61 4.21
N LEU A 489 35.94 -2.91 5.41
CA LEU A 489 36.09 -2.07 6.59
C LEU A 489 37.47 -2.19 7.23
N THR A 490 37.87 -1.11 7.92
CA THR A 490 39.06 -1.07 8.77
C THR A 490 38.94 -2.09 9.92
N PRO A 491 39.99 -2.85 10.27
CA PRO A 491 39.91 -3.87 11.32
C PRO A 491 39.37 -3.32 12.65
N GLY A 492 38.35 -3.99 13.19
CA GLY A 492 37.66 -3.61 14.42
C GLY A 492 36.30 -2.94 14.23
N ALA A 493 36.00 -2.39 13.05
CA ALA A 493 34.74 -1.70 12.79
C ALA A 493 33.53 -2.64 12.63
N ALA A 494 32.37 -2.25 13.17
CA ALA A 494 31.14 -3.03 13.22
C ALA A 494 30.15 -2.62 12.12
N ALA A 495 29.88 -3.54 11.17
CA ALA A 495 28.85 -3.37 10.15
C ALA A 495 27.51 -3.99 10.56
N ALA A 496 26.44 -3.18 10.55
CA ALA A 496 25.05 -3.59 10.63
C ALA A 496 24.37 -3.58 9.23
N ALA A 497 23.24 -4.28 9.08
CA ALA A 497 22.54 -4.32 7.81
C ALA A 497 21.01 -4.51 7.92
N ALA A 498 20.31 -3.98 6.92
CA ALA A 498 18.88 -4.12 6.68
C ALA A 498 18.65 -4.67 5.26
N THR A 499 18.60 -6.00 5.16
CA THR A 499 18.57 -6.77 3.90
C THR A 499 17.44 -7.81 3.85
N GLY A 500 16.56 -7.83 4.86
CA GLY A 500 15.47 -8.81 5.00
C GLY A 500 14.21 -8.45 4.19
N THR A 501 13.55 -9.46 3.63
CA THR A 501 12.39 -9.31 2.72
C THR A 501 11.10 -8.92 3.47
N ALA A 502 10.88 -7.61 3.61
CA ALA A 502 9.77 -7.07 4.39
C ALA A 502 8.54 -6.69 3.57
N GLU A 503 8.71 -6.29 2.30
CA GLU A 503 7.82 -5.33 1.62
C GLU A 503 6.34 -5.79 1.59
N GLY A 504 6.07 -6.94 0.97
CA GLY A 504 4.72 -7.52 0.84
C GLY A 504 3.99 -7.85 2.15
N TRP A 505 4.65 -7.89 3.32
CA TRP A 505 3.96 -8.04 4.61
C TRP A 505 3.18 -6.78 5.05
N GLY A 506 3.43 -5.63 4.43
CA GLY A 506 2.82 -4.34 4.79
C GLY A 506 1.29 -4.37 4.86
N PRO A 507 0.58 -4.67 3.75
CA PRO A 507 -0.88 -4.72 3.75
C PRO A 507 -1.47 -5.78 4.69
N VAL A 508 -0.80 -6.93 4.87
CA VAL A 508 -1.24 -7.99 5.80
C VAL A 508 -1.10 -7.55 7.27
N ASN A 509 0.01 -6.90 7.63
CA ASN A 509 0.22 -6.32 8.95
C ASN A 509 -0.76 -5.17 9.23
N THR A 510 -1.11 -4.42 8.20
CA THR A 510 -2.08 -3.32 8.23
C THR A 510 -3.50 -3.85 8.47
N LEU A 511 -3.93 -4.87 7.72
CA LEU A 511 -5.18 -5.61 7.95
C LEU A 511 -5.25 -6.17 9.38
N LEU A 512 -4.20 -6.83 9.86
CA LEU A 512 -4.16 -7.38 11.21
C LEU A 512 -4.16 -6.31 12.30
N THR A 513 -3.55 -5.15 12.06
CA THR A 513 -3.57 -4.01 12.99
C THR A 513 -4.97 -3.37 13.02
N GLU A 514 -5.62 -3.12 11.88
CA GLU A 514 -7.01 -2.63 11.84
C GLU A 514 -7.99 -3.59 12.52
N VAL A 515 -7.86 -4.90 12.26
CA VAL A 515 -8.72 -5.93 12.87
C VAL A 515 -8.48 -6.07 14.37
N THR A 516 -7.29 -5.74 14.91
CA THR A 516 -6.98 -5.91 16.33
C THR A 516 -7.01 -4.64 17.17
N GLY A 517 -6.96 -3.45 16.56
CA GLY A 517 -7.09 -2.13 17.20
C GLY A 517 -8.48 -1.80 17.77
N GLY A 518 -9.25 -2.82 18.15
CA GLY A 518 -10.65 -2.80 18.59
C GLY A 518 -10.90 -2.20 19.97
N GLY A 519 -10.35 -1.02 20.25
CA GLY A 519 -10.65 -0.20 21.42
C GLY A 519 -9.83 -0.51 22.68
N ASP A 520 -10.05 0.31 23.69
CA ASP A 520 -9.27 0.41 24.93
C ASP A 520 -9.57 -0.72 25.94
N GLY A 521 -10.21 -1.79 25.46
CA GLY A 521 -10.61 -2.94 26.26
C GLY A 521 -9.51 -4.00 26.40
N THR A 522 -9.57 -4.74 27.51
CA THR A 522 -8.75 -5.92 27.82
C THR A 522 -9.18 -7.16 27.02
N GLY A 523 -9.45 -7.00 25.73
CA GLY A 523 -10.00 -8.05 24.85
C GLY A 523 -9.03 -9.23 24.66
N PRO A 524 -9.54 -10.49 24.62
CA PRO A 524 -8.71 -11.70 24.62
C PRO A 524 -7.77 -11.81 23.40
N GLY A 525 -8.14 -11.23 22.25
CA GLY A 525 -7.26 -11.19 21.07
C GLY A 525 -5.97 -10.41 21.31
N ARG A 526 -6.04 -9.27 22.01
CA ARG A 526 -4.86 -8.47 22.39
C ARG A 526 -4.00 -9.18 23.44
N LEU A 527 -4.61 -10.02 24.29
CA LEU A 527 -3.87 -10.86 25.25
C LEU A 527 -3.11 -11.99 24.54
N MET A 528 -3.74 -12.69 23.58
CA MET A 528 -3.10 -13.76 22.80
C MET A 528 -1.94 -13.26 21.93
N LEU A 529 -2.08 -12.06 21.33
CA LEU A 529 -1.04 -11.47 20.48
C LEU A 529 -0.05 -10.57 21.24
N ARG A 530 -0.16 -10.44 22.56
CA ARG A 530 0.70 -9.57 23.40
C ARG A 530 2.21 -9.86 23.28
N ARG A 531 2.60 -11.06 22.83
CA ARG A 531 4.00 -11.46 22.54
C ARG A 531 4.46 -11.14 21.10
N ARG A 532 3.61 -10.51 20.28
CA ARG A 532 3.86 -10.09 18.89
C ARG A 532 3.31 -8.69 18.57
N THR A 533 2.83 -7.98 19.59
CA THR A 533 2.52 -6.56 19.50
C THR A 533 3.71 -5.76 20.00
N ASP A 534 4.40 -5.06 19.12
CA ASP A 534 5.26 -3.96 19.56
C ASP A 534 4.44 -2.67 19.60
N ASP A 535 4.52 -2.00 20.74
CA ASP A 535 3.89 -0.71 21.07
C ASP A 535 2.47 -0.46 20.47
N GLY A 536 1.64 -1.52 20.47
CA GLY A 536 0.25 -1.51 20.04
C GLY A 536 -0.04 -1.98 18.60
N GLN A 537 0.97 -2.22 17.77
CA GLN A 537 0.81 -2.64 16.36
C GLN A 537 1.22 -4.10 16.16
N ILE A 538 0.73 -4.76 15.11
CA ILE A 538 1.01 -6.17 14.82
C ILE A 538 1.95 -6.31 13.62
N THR A 539 3.07 -6.99 13.83
CA THR A 539 4.10 -7.19 12.79
C THR A 539 4.38 -8.68 12.59
N PHE A 540 3.90 -9.23 11.46
CA PHE A 540 4.28 -10.53 10.92
C PHE A 540 5.29 -10.36 9.77
N GLY A 541 5.95 -11.46 9.42
CA GLY A 541 7.04 -11.54 8.44
C GLY A 541 8.40 -11.78 9.09
N PRO A 542 9.51 -11.68 8.35
CA PRO A 542 10.87 -11.67 8.89
C PRO A 542 11.18 -10.31 9.54
N SER A 543 10.34 -9.89 10.49
CA SER A 543 10.32 -8.54 11.06
C SER A 543 11.46 -8.26 12.03
N ARG A 544 12.43 -9.17 12.19
CA ARG A 544 13.78 -8.90 12.71
C ARG A 544 14.62 -8.10 11.70
N LEU A 545 14.04 -6.99 11.26
CA LEU A 545 14.72 -5.73 10.97
C LEU A 545 14.74 -4.83 12.22
N GLU A 546 14.52 -5.42 13.40
CA GLU A 546 15.50 -5.29 14.49
C GLU A 546 16.88 -5.61 13.91
N VAL A 547 17.57 -4.58 13.40
CA VAL A 547 19.01 -4.54 13.60
C VAL A 547 19.18 -4.61 15.10
N THR A 548 19.79 -5.69 15.61
CA THR A 548 20.24 -5.72 17.01
C THR A 548 21.41 -4.76 17.12
N LEU A 549 21.09 -3.47 17.16
CA LEU A 549 22.03 -2.43 17.51
C LEU A 549 22.50 -2.78 18.92
N ASP A 550 23.79 -3.04 19.04
CA ASP A 550 24.48 -2.85 20.31
C ASP A 550 24.14 -1.42 20.79
N PRO A 551 24.00 -1.15 22.10
CA PRO A 551 23.93 0.22 22.60
C PRO A 551 25.09 1.12 22.10
N GLN A 552 26.21 0.55 21.61
CA GLN A 552 27.16 1.24 20.73
C GLN A 552 26.63 1.36 19.29
N ARG A 553 26.57 2.59 18.75
CA ARG A 553 26.23 2.83 17.34
C ARG A 553 27.21 2.07 16.42
N PRO A 554 26.75 1.31 15.41
CA PRO A 554 27.64 0.63 14.47
C PRO A 554 28.37 1.64 13.57
N ASP A 555 29.60 1.32 13.18
CA ASP A 555 30.43 2.15 12.27
C ASP A 555 29.90 2.18 10.83
N LEU A 556 29.00 1.26 10.47
CA LEU A 556 28.40 1.21 9.15
C LEU A 556 27.01 0.55 9.17
N VAL A 557 26.07 1.07 8.38
CA VAL A 557 24.77 0.44 8.10
C VAL A 557 24.57 0.25 6.59
N VAL A 558 24.37 -0.99 6.13
CA VAL A 558 23.98 -1.31 4.75
C VAL A 558 22.46 -1.45 4.66
N VAL A 559 21.81 -0.67 3.80
CA VAL A 559 20.37 -0.78 3.54
C VAL A 559 20.14 -1.11 2.06
N ALA A 560 19.73 -2.35 1.77
CA ALA A 560 19.42 -2.78 0.40
C ALA A 560 17.96 -2.48 0.04
N SER A 561 17.68 -2.20 -1.23
CA SER A 561 16.33 -2.20 -1.82
C SER A 561 16.46 -2.60 -3.28
N GLY A 562 16.13 -3.87 -3.57
CA GLY A 562 16.29 -4.46 -4.90
C GLY A 562 17.72 -4.44 -5.41
N ASN A 563 17.98 -3.81 -6.57
CA ASN A 563 19.31 -3.73 -7.19
C ASN A 563 20.12 -2.46 -6.83
N LEU A 564 19.60 -1.68 -5.86
CA LEU A 564 20.25 -0.52 -5.26
C LEU A 564 20.50 -0.79 -3.77
N ALA A 565 21.55 -0.20 -3.22
CA ALA A 565 21.78 -0.16 -1.78
C ALA A 565 22.32 1.20 -1.35
N MET A 566 21.93 1.63 -0.15
CA MET A 566 22.44 2.83 0.51
C MET A 566 23.31 2.40 1.69
N VAL A 567 24.53 2.92 1.73
CA VAL A 567 25.50 2.68 2.81
C VAL A 567 25.64 3.95 3.63
N TYR A 568 25.58 3.82 4.94
CA TYR A 568 25.66 4.93 5.89
C TYR A 568 26.80 4.70 6.89
N LEU A 569 27.50 5.76 7.25
CA LEU A 569 28.49 5.86 8.31
C LEU A 569 27.86 6.68 9.47
N PRO A 570 27.25 6.06 10.50
CA PRO A 570 26.53 6.76 11.58
C PRO A 570 27.40 7.64 12.51
N GLN A 571 28.72 7.46 12.45
CA GLN A 571 29.76 8.26 13.11
C GLN A 571 30.04 9.59 12.38
N VAL A 572 29.65 9.72 11.11
CA VAL A 572 29.72 11.00 10.37
C VAL A 572 28.36 11.68 10.41
N ALA A 573 28.30 12.87 11.00
CA ALA A 573 27.10 13.69 11.03
C ALA A 573 26.74 14.22 9.62
N GLY A 574 25.46 14.16 9.27
CA GLY A 574 25.00 14.48 7.90
C GLY A 574 25.49 13.44 6.88
N ARG A 575 25.66 13.86 5.62
CA ARG A 575 26.12 12.98 4.53
C ARG A 575 27.62 13.13 4.32
N ALA A 576 28.35 12.02 4.46
CA ALA A 576 29.80 11.95 4.30
C ALA A 576 30.21 12.18 2.84
N ASP A 577 31.40 12.75 2.66
CA ASP A 577 32.06 12.87 1.36
C ASP A 577 33.13 11.77 1.16
N LEU A 578 33.63 11.66 -0.07
CA LEU A 578 34.62 10.67 -0.48
C LEU A 578 35.89 10.78 0.37
N GLU A 579 36.31 12.01 0.63
CA GLU A 579 37.52 12.37 1.36
C GLU A 579 37.44 11.89 2.83
N GLN A 580 36.29 12.06 3.49
CA GLN A 580 36.00 11.48 4.80
C GLN A 580 35.92 9.95 4.78
N MET A 581 35.29 9.37 3.75
CA MET A 581 35.13 7.92 3.63
C MET A 581 36.46 7.20 3.36
N GLU A 582 37.35 7.78 2.55
CA GLU A 582 38.71 7.28 2.30
C GLU A 582 39.61 7.43 3.53
N PHE A 583 39.43 8.47 4.35
CA PHE A 583 40.13 8.60 5.64
C PHE A 583 39.71 7.53 6.67
N LEU A 584 38.40 7.28 6.81
CA LEU A 584 37.87 6.31 7.78
C LEU A 584 38.09 4.85 7.33
N HIS A 585 37.79 4.55 6.07
CA HIS A 585 37.80 3.21 5.48
C HIS A 585 38.41 3.21 4.06
N PRO A 586 39.75 3.30 3.92
CA PRO A 586 40.43 3.47 2.64
C PRO A 586 40.07 2.46 1.54
N ALA A 587 39.70 1.24 1.92
CA ALA A 587 39.33 0.17 0.99
C ALA A 587 37.84 0.20 0.55
N LEU A 588 36.98 0.96 1.22
CA LEU A 588 35.51 0.86 1.07
C LEU A 588 35.02 1.28 -0.32
N VAL A 589 35.26 2.54 -0.72
CA VAL A 589 34.76 3.05 -2.00
C VAL A 589 35.45 2.35 -3.17
N ARG A 590 36.79 2.21 -3.11
CA ARG A 590 37.57 1.54 -4.17
C ARG A 590 37.20 0.06 -4.32
N GLY A 591 37.09 -0.68 -3.22
CA GLY A 591 36.73 -2.10 -3.25
C GLY A 591 35.30 -2.37 -3.74
N LEU A 592 34.38 -1.43 -3.52
CA LEU A 592 33.05 -1.47 -4.14
C LEU A 592 33.11 -1.20 -5.65
N ILE A 593 33.91 -0.23 -6.09
CA ILE A 593 34.13 0.10 -7.52
C ILE A 593 34.75 -1.08 -8.29
N ASP A 594 35.70 -1.79 -7.68
CA ASP A 594 36.40 -2.92 -8.31
C ASP A 594 35.63 -4.25 -8.26
N HIS A 595 34.55 -4.34 -7.47
CA HIS A 595 33.77 -5.57 -7.35
C HIS A 595 32.95 -5.85 -8.62
N PRO A 596 33.12 -7.01 -9.30
CA PRO A 596 32.57 -7.25 -10.65
C PRO A 596 31.03 -7.30 -10.75
N GLY A 597 30.35 -7.35 -9.60
CA GLY A 597 28.89 -7.25 -9.47
C GLY A 597 28.32 -5.85 -9.23
N VAL A 598 29.17 -4.87 -8.92
CA VAL A 598 28.80 -3.45 -8.86
C VAL A 598 28.92 -2.88 -10.27
N GLY A 599 27.94 -2.09 -10.70
CA GLY A 599 28.01 -1.37 -11.96
C GLY A 599 28.68 -0.01 -11.76
N PHE A 600 28.23 0.70 -10.72
CA PHE A 600 28.82 1.93 -10.23
C PHE A 600 28.42 2.18 -8.78
N VAL A 601 29.15 3.09 -8.13
CA VAL A 601 28.75 3.74 -6.88
C VAL A 601 28.55 5.24 -7.12
N VAL A 602 27.72 5.90 -6.31
CA VAL A 602 27.62 7.36 -6.27
C VAL A 602 27.94 7.85 -4.87
N VAL A 603 28.88 8.76 -4.78
CA VAL A 603 29.34 9.43 -3.56
C VAL A 603 29.33 10.94 -3.76
N ARG A 604 29.36 11.70 -2.67
CA ARG A 604 29.64 13.14 -2.73
C ARG A 604 31.16 13.33 -2.71
N CYS A 605 31.68 14.24 -3.54
CA CYS A 605 33.07 14.70 -3.48
C CYS A 605 33.10 16.20 -3.15
N GLN A 606 34.13 16.66 -2.45
CA GLN A 606 34.30 18.09 -2.19
C GLN A 606 34.57 18.85 -3.52
N GLY A 607 34.02 20.05 -3.64
CA GLY A 607 34.10 20.88 -4.86
C GLY A 607 33.34 20.37 -6.09
N HIS A 608 32.98 19.08 -6.16
CA HIS A 608 32.46 18.42 -7.36
C HIS A 608 31.03 17.85 -7.25
N GLY A 609 30.41 17.94 -6.08
CA GLY A 609 29.03 17.47 -5.88
C GLY A 609 28.91 15.94 -5.93
N PRO A 610 27.76 15.38 -6.34
CA PRO A 610 27.59 13.93 -6.48
C PRO A 610 28.24 13.39 -7.77
N VAL A 611 29.10 12.38 -7.62
CA VAL A 611 29.88 11.78 -8.70
C VAL A 611 29.63 10.27 -8.75
N ALA A 612 29.28 9.75 -9.93
CA ALA A 612 29.13 8.32 -10.18
C ALA A 612 30.46 7.72 -10.65
N PHE A 613 30.96 6.70 -9.96
CA PHE A 613 32.22 6.00 -10.26
C PHE A 613 31.96 4.55 -10.65
N GLY A 614 32.55 4.11 -11.76
CA GLY A 614 32.67 2.70 -12.14
C GLY A 614 34.14 2.30 -12.36
N ALA A 615 34.41 1.00 -12.51
CA ALA A 615 35.77 0.43 -12.50
C ALA A 615 36.79 1.05 -13.47
N ARG A 616 36.35 1.78 -14.51
CA ARG A 616 37.21 2.39 -15.55
C ARG A 616 36.82 3.83 -15.93
N GLY A 617 36.11 4.55 -15.06
CA GLY A 617 35.72 5.94 -15.33
C GLY A 617 34.65 6.47 -14.39
N ARG A 618 34.42 7.78 -14.46
CA ARG A 618 33.47 8.50 -13.60
C ARG A 618 32.64 9.51 -14.38
N MET A 619 31.49 9.88 -13.83
CA MET A 619 30.60 10.92 -14.35
C MET A 619 30.20 11.89 -13.24
N PHE A 620 30.47 13.17 -13.44
CA PHE A 620 30.03 14.25 -12.56
C PHE A 620 28.56 14.54 -12.84
N LEU A 621 27.66 14.24 -11.90
CA LEU A 621 26.22 14.21 -12.21
C LEU A 621 25.62 15.61 -12.42
N GLU A 622 26.23 16.65 -11.85
CA GLU A 622 25.75 18.04 -11.99
C GLU A 622 26.18 18.71 -13.30
N THR A 623 27.32 18.32 -13.88
CA THR A 623 27.84 18.90 -15.12
C THR A 623 27.65 17.99 -16.34
N GLY A 624 27.37 16.71 -16.13
CA GLY A 624 27.31 15.69 -17.18
C GLY A 624 28.67 15.26 -17.73
N VAL A 625 29.78 15.82 -17.22
CA VAL A 625 31.14 15.51 -17.69
C VAL A 625 31.51 14.06 -17.33
N VAL A 626 32.09 13.35 -18.29
CA VAL A 626 32.59 11.98 -18.15
C VAL A 626 34.10 11.94 -18.29
N GLU A 627 34.77 11.21 -17.41
CA GLU A 627 36.19 10.87 -17.52
C GLU A 627 36.36 9.36 -17.64
N GLY A 628 37.12 8.91 -18.65
CA GLY A 628 37.27 7.47 -18.94
C GLY A 628 36.00 6.85 -19.53
N THR A 629 35.66 5.64 -19.07
CA THR A 629 34.43 4.93 -19.49
C THR A 629 33.21 5.48 -18.74
N ASN A 630 32.17 5.92 -19.46
CA ASN A 630 30.90 6.33 -18.84
C ASN A 630 30.28 5.16 -18.03
N PRO A 631 30.15 5.28 -16.69
CA PRO A 631 29.60 4.20 -15.87
C PRO A 631 28.10 3.97 -16.07
N LEU A 632 27.36 4.98 -16.55
CA LEU A 632 25.90 4.95 -16.67
C LEU A 632 25.41 4.46 -18.05
N LEU A 633 26.31 4.18 -19.00
CA LEU A 633 25.96 3.89 -20.40
C LEU A 633 24.95 2.74 -20.57
N GLY A 634 25.03 1.70 -19.73
CA GLY A 634 24.10 0.56 -19.77
C GLY A 634 22.74 0.81 -19.12
N TYR A 635 22.57 1.91 -18.38
CA TYR A 635 21.38 2.18 -17.54
C TYR A 635 20.32 3.06 -18.23
N GLY A 636 20.61 3.57 -19.43
CA GLY A 636 19.72 4.42 -20.21
C GLY A 636 19.97 5.92 -20.03
N SER A 637 19.50 6.71 -21.00
CA SER A 637 19.82 8.15 -21.09
C SER A 637 19.36 9.00 -19.90
N ARG A 638 18.30 8.60 -19.20
CA ARG A 638 17.79 9.33 -18.02
C ARG A 638 18.59 9.08 -16.73
N ALA A 639 19.43 8.03 -16.69
CA ALA A 639 20.08 7.57 -15.46
C ALA A 639 20.88 8.66 -14.72
N ALA A 640 21.54 9.58 -15.43
CA ALA A 640 22.27 10.68 -14.82
C ALA A 640 21.34 11.69 -14.10
N ALA A 641 20.20 12.01 -14.71
CA ALA A 641 19.19 12.89 -14.12
C ALA A 641 18.44 12.21 -12.97
N ASP A 642 18.14 10.92 -13.10
CA ASP A 642 17.53 10.10 -12.03
C ASP A 642 18.41 10.05 -10.78
N LEU A 643 19.71 9.79 -10.98
CA LEU A 643 20.70 9.81 -9.90
C LEU A 643 20.86 11.22 -9.33
N LEU A 644 20.95 12.27 -10.15
CA LEU A 644 21.06 13.63 -9.64
C LEU A 644 19.83 14.04 -8.80
N ARG A 645 18.62 13.64 -9.21
CA ARG A 645 17.39 13.83 -8.43
C ARG A 645 17.46 13.07 -7.11
N HIS A 646 17.87 11.79 -7.14
CA HIS A 646 18.03 10.97 -5.94
C HIS A 646 19.04 11.57 -4.96
N GLN A 647 20.22 11.97 -5.44
CA GLN A 647 21.30 12.53 -4.63
C GLN A 647 20.99 13.88 -3.97
N ARG A 648 19.86 14.50 -4.33
CA ARG A 648 19.32 15.74 -3.72
C ARG A 648 18.21 15.48 -2.69
N MET A 649 17.75 14.24 -2.51
CA MET A 649 16.78 13.87 -1.48
C MET A 649 17.42 13.84 -0.09
N HIS A 650 16.61 14.03 0.95
CA HIS A 650 17.03 13.85 2.34
C HIS A 650 17.26 12.37 2.67
N ASN A 651 18.09 12.07 3.69
CA ASN A 651 18.37 10.72 4.19
C ASN A 651 18.91 9.69 3.17
N VAL A 652 19.46 10.15 2.05
CA VAL A 652 20.20 9.33 1.09
C VAL A 652 21.53 8.85 1.69
N GLY A 653 21.90 7.59 1.41
CA GLY A 653 23.17 7.02 1.87
C GLY A 653 24.40 7.80 1.44
N ASP A 654 25.46 7.73 2.24
CA ASP A 654 26.77 8.32 1.94
C ASP A 654 27.29 7.75 0.61
N ILE A 655 27.25 6.42 0.47
CA ILE A 655 27.44 5.70 -0.79
C ILE A 655 26.09 5.15 -1.26
N VAL A 656 25.72 5.42 -2.52
CA VAL A 656 24.65 4.70 -3.23
C VAL A 656 25.29 3.70 -4.19
N VAL A 657 25.11 2.40 -3.94
CA VAL A 657 25.67 1.31 -4.74
C VAL A 657 24.60 0.78 -5.68
N VAL A 658 24.89 0.64 -6.97
CA VAL A 658 23.97 0.05 -7.95
C VAL A 658 24.62 -1.16 -8.63
N SER A 659 23.90 -2.28 -8.66
CA SER A 659 24.41 -3.53 -9.22
C SER A 659 24.61 -3.44 -10.74
N ARG A 660 25.56 -4.22 -11.28
CA ARG A 660 25.79 -4.33 -12.72
C ARG A 660 24.59 -4.94 -13.46
N ILE A 661 24.26 -4.36 -14.61
CA ILE A 661 23.35 -4.96 -15.62
C ILE A 661 24.12 -5.99 -16.45
N ASP A 662 23.54 -7.16 -16.70
CA ASP A 662 24.03 -8.09 -17.71
C ASP A 662 23.73 -7.57 -19.14
N PRO A 663 24.73 -7.45 -20.04
CA PRO A 663 24.52 -6.86 -21.35
C PRO A 663 23.75 -7.75 -22.33
N GLY A 664 23.69 -9.07 -22.11
CA GLY A 664 23.00 -10.02 -22.99
C GLY A 664 21.54 -10.23 -22.61
N THR A 665 21.25 -10.32 -21.30
CA THR A 665 19.89 -10.59 -20.79
C THR A 665 19.17 -9.35 -20.25
N ARG A 666 19.89 -8.23 -20.06
CA ARG A 666 19.45 -7.04 -19.31
C ARG A 666 19.13 -7.32 -17.82
N GLU A 667 19.48 -8.49 -17.28
CA GLU A 667 19.20 -8.84 -15.89
C GLU A 667 20.13 -8.11 -14.89
N VAL A 668 19.53 -7.52 -13.87
CA VAL A 668 20.23 -6.86 -12.73
C VAL A 668 20.55 -7.85 -11.61
N ALA A 669 21.45 -7.51 -10.69
CA ALA A 669 21.71 -8.33 -9.50
C ALA A 669 21.07 -7.69 -8.26
N ALA A 670 19.92 -8.20 -7.82
CA ALA A 670 19.35 -7.79 -6.54
C ALA A 670 20.35 -8.05 -5.39
N PHE A 671 20.56 -7.07 -4.52
CA PHE A 671 21.36 -7.24 -3.30
C PHE A 671 20.59 -8.01 -2.22
N GLU A 672 19.27 -8.11 -2.35
CA GLU A 672 18.37 -8.96 -1.59
C GLU A 672 18.15 -10.32 -2.27
N GLU A 673 17.64 -11.31 -1.51
CA GLU A 673 17.36 -12.66 -2.02
C GLU A 673 16.02 -12.76 -2.77
N LEU A 674 15.81 -11.87 -3.74
CA LEU A 674 14.63 -11.77 -4.63
C LEU A 674 15.07 -11.79 -6.10
N VAL A 675 14.31 -12.44 -6.98
CA VAL A 675 14.65 -12.57 -8.41
C VAL A 675 13.93 -11.57 -9.31
N GLY A 676 12.80 -11.02 -8.84
CA GLY A 676 12.23 -9.77 -9.32
C GLY A 676 12.60 -8.66 -8.35
N CYS A 677 12.93 -7.48 -8.85
CA CYS A 677 13.29 -6.33 -8.03
C CYS A 677 13.06 -4.99 -8.74
N HIS A 678 12.99 -3.94 -7.93
CA HIS A 678 12.82 -2.55 -8.35
C HIS A 678 13.61 -1.65 -7.36
N GLY A 679 13.28 -0.38 -7.25
CA GLY A 679 13.89 0.60 -6.34
C GLY A 679 15.15 1.28 -6.86
N GLY A 680 15.91 0.60 -7.71
CA GLY A 680 17.09 1.14 -8.39
C GLY A 680 16.82 1.59 -9.82
N ILE A 681 17.80 1.32 -10.70
CA ILE A 681 17.75 1.56 -12.15
C ILE A 681 18.34 0.38 -12.92
N GLY A 682 17.95 0.25 -14.19
CA GLY A 682 18.35 -0.84 -15.09
C GLY A 682 17.27 -1.91 -15.27
N GLY A 683 17.28 -2.60 -16.41
CA GLY A 683 16.20 -3.52 -16.83
C GLY A 683 14.96 -2.74 -17.32
N ASP A 684 13.80 -2.96 -16.68
CA ASP A 684 12.51 -2.30 -16.96
C ASP A 684 11.84 -1.66 -15.71
N GLN A 685 12.47 -1.72 -14.53
CA GLN A 685 11.90 -1.23 -13.26
C GLN A 685 11.44 0.23 -13.28
N THR A 686 12.05 1.12 -14.07
CA THR A 686 11.67 2.54 -14.13
C THR A 686 10.57 2.86 -15.17
N ARG A 687 9.95 1.84 -15.77
CA ARG A 687 9.05 1.99 -16.94
C ARG A 687 7.63 1.60 -16.57
N ALA A 688 6.90 2.53 -15.97
CA ALA A 688 5.55 2.34 -15.47
C ALA A 688 4.48 2.64 -16.54
N VAL A 689 3.22 2.29 -16.27
CA VAL A 689 2.09 2.49 -17.18
C VAL A 689 1.06 3.48 -16.61
N LEU A 690 0.40 4.23 -17.50
CA LEU A 690 -0.83 4.95 -17.26
C LEU A 690 -1.84 4.63 -18.38
N LEU A 691 -3.02 4.16 -18.02
CA LEU A 691 -4.11 3.77 -18.92
C LEU A 691 -5.39 4.48 -18.47
N TYR A 692 -5.94 5.35 -19.31
CA TYR A 692 -7.06 6.24 -18.98
C TYR A 692 -8.11 6.29 -20.09
N PRO A 693 -9.37 6.68 -19.82
CA PRO A 693 -10.43 6.75 -20.81
C PRO A 693 -10.07 7.63 -22.01
N ALA A 694 -10.27 7.12 -23.22
CA ALA A 694 -9.75 7.73 -24.45
C ALA A 694 -10.45 9.04 -24.86
N GLY A 695 -11.61 9.33 -24.27
CA GLY A 695 -12.35 10.59 -24.41
C GLY A 695 -11.87 11.71 -23.48
N TRP A 696 -11.02 11.43 -22.50
CA TRP A 696 -10.39 12.47 -21.68
C TRP A 696 -9.29 13.20 -22.49
N PRO A 697 -8.99 14.48 -22.18
CA PRO A 697 -7.89 15.20 -22.83
C PRO A 697 -6.57 14.44 -22.70
N ALA A 698 -5.90 14.25 -23.84
CA ALA A 698 -4.66 13.50 -23.89
C ALA A 698 -3.55 14.17 -23.07
N VAL A 699 -2.68 13.35 -22.49
CA VAL A 699 -1.46 13.81 -21.80
C VAL A 699 -0.61 14.64 -22.79
N PRO A 700 -0.15 15.85 -22.43
CA PRO A 700 0.47 16.78 -23.38
C PRO A 700 1.90 16.42 -23.82
N GLY A 701 2.51 15.39 -23.24
CA GLY A 701 3.87 14.95 -23.54
C GLY A 701 4.29 13.73 -22.70
N PRO A 702 5.58 13.35 -22.71
CA PRO A 702 6.12 12.34 -21.80
C PRO A 702 5.87 12.71 -20.34
N ILE A 703 5.50 11.72 -19.52
CA ILE A 703 5.39 11.87 -18.07
C ILE A 703 6.72 11.41 -17.45
N GLU A 704 7.37 12.33 -16.74
CA GLU A 704 8.65 12.14 -16.06
C GLU A 704 8.44 12.32 -14.55
N GLY A 705 8.56 11.23 -13.79
CA GLY A 705 8.34 11.19 -12.35
C GLY A 705 6.87 11.08 -11.91
N PRO A 706 6.62 10.54 -10.70
CA PRO A 706 5.26 10.32 -10.17
C PRO A 706 4.53 11.64 -9.84
N ASP A 707 5.27 12.72 -9.59
CA ASP A 707 4.71 14.06 -9.34
C ASP A 707 3.97 14.59 -10.58
N ALA A 708 4.49 14.29 -11.79
CA ALA A 708 3.83 14.62 -13.05
C ALA A 708 2.55 13.77 -13.29
N VAL A 709 2.51 12.53 -12.79
CA VAL A 709 1.27 11.72 -12.77
C VAL A 709 0.23 12.39 -11.87
N HIS A 710 0.60 12.85 -10.68
CA HIS A 710 -0.31 13.57 -9.77
C HIS A 710 -0.92 14.82 -10.41
N HIS A 711 -0.09 15.69 -10.99
CA HIS A 711 -0.59 16.90 -11.67
C HIS A 711 -1.53 16.57 -12.84
N GLN A 712 -1.28 15.49 -13.59
CA GLN A 712 -2.15 15.07 -14.68
C GLN A 712 -3.45 14.40 -14.20
N LEU A 713 -3.41 13.62 -13.12
CA LEU A 713 -4.60 13.07 -12.48
C LEU A 713 -5.49 14.19 -11.91
N VAL A 714 -4.91 15.13 -11.16
CA VAL A 714 -5.68 16.24 -10.57
C VAL A 714 -6.25 17.16 -11.66
N ARG A 715 -5.53 17.42 -12.76
CA ARG A 715 -6.07 18.14 -13.93
C ARG A 715 -7.32 17.47 -14.50
N TRP A 716 -7.35 16.14 -14.59
CA TRP A 716 -8.55 15.42 -15.00
C TRP A 716 -9.67 15.49 -13.94
N LEU A 717 -9.35 15.38 -12.65
CA LEU A 717 -10.34 15.56 -11.56
C LEU A 717 -10.95 16.97 -11.55
N GLU A 718 -10.17 18.01 -11.84
CA GLU A 718 -10.65 19.40 -12.01
C GLU A 718 -11.60 19.51 -13.20
N GLN A 719 -11.26 18.91 -14.35
CA GLN A 719 -12.10 18.88 -15.56
C GLN A 719 -13.41 18.09 -15.37
N LEU A 720 -13.40 17.05 -14.53
CA LEU A 720 -14.57 16.25 -14.16
C LEU A 720 -15.40 16.89 -13.02
N GLY A 721 -14.98 18.04 -12.48
CA GLY A 721 -15.68 18.70 -11.37
C GLY A 721 -15.59 17.95 -10.04
N LEU A 722 -14.55 17.14 -9.83
CA LEU A 722 -14.31 16.31 -8.64
C LEU A 722 -13.30 16.94 -7.66
N ARG A 723 -12.92 18.21 -7.87
CA ARG A 723 -11.86 18.91 -7.15
C ARG A 723 -12.30 20.30 -6.69
N ARG A 724 -11.98 20.70 -5.45
CA ARG A 724 -12.34 22.02 -4.90
C ARG A 724 -11.24 23.04 -5.10
N GLY A 725 -11.36 23.77 -6.20
CA GLY A 725 -10.44 24.83 -6.61
C GLY A 725 -9.13 24.27 -7.15
N PRO A 726 -8.46 25.01 -8.05
CA PRO A 726 -7.25 24.53 -8.72
C PRO A 726 -6.12 24.26 -7.72
N LEU A 727 -5.25 23.31 -8.05
CA LEU A 727 -3.91 23.29 -7.46
C LEU A 727 -3.15 24.59 -7.81
N PRO A 728 -2.14 24.99 -7.01
CA PRO A 728 -1.17 25.97 -7.47
C PRO A 728 -0.50 25.45 -8.75
N GLU A 729 -0.27 26.33 -9.72
CA GLU A 729 0.57 26.02 -10.90
C GLU A 729 1.88 25.35 -10.46
N PRO A 730 2.29 24.23 -11.10
CA PRO A 730 3.52 23.55 -10.72
C PRO A 730 4.70 24.50 -10.91
N ARG A 731 5.38 24.83 -9.80
CA ARG A 731 6.57 25.69 -9.85
C ARG A 731 7.59 25.04 -10.81
N PRO A 732 8.09 25.76 -11.83
CA PRO A 732 9.10 25.20 -12.71
C PRO A 732 10.30 24.75 -11.88
N ALA A 733 10.87 23.59 -12.23
CA ALA A 733 11.93 22.95 -11.46
C ALA A 733 13.06 23.94 -11.19
N ALA A 734 13.33 24.20 -9.91
CA ALA A 734 14.16 25.33 -9.51
C ALA A 734 15.60 25.19 -10.05
N SER A 735 15.95 26.03 -11.03
CA SER A 735 17.35 26.33 -11.37
C SER A 735 18.03 26.83 -10.10
N GLY A 736 19.09 26.15 -9.67
CA GLY A 736 19.64 26.25 -8.31
C GLY A 736 20.29 27.60 -7.98
N GLY A 737 19.48 28.59 -7.64
CA GLY A 737 19.92 29.77 -6.88
C GLY A 737 20.07 29.43 -5.38
N PRO A 738 20.94 30.14 -4.63
CA PRO A 738 21.05 29.95 -3.18
C PRO A 738 19.72 30.24 -2.47
N ALA A 739 19.38 29.44 -1.47
CA ALA A 739 18.25 29.73 -0.60
C ALA A 739 18.62 30.82 0.42
N ASP A 740 18.01 32.00 0.31
CA ASP A 740 18.19 33.09 1.27
C ASP A 740 17.72 32.67 2.68
N THR A 741 18.66 32.55 3.62
CA THR A 741 18.42 32.03 4.98
C THR A 741 17.86 33.09 5.93
N LYS A 742 16.75 33.72 5.54
CA LYS A 742 15.95 34.67 6.35
C LYS A 742 14.46 34.41 6.09
N THR A 743 13.58 34.16 7.06
CA THR A 743 13.71 34.22 8.54
C THR A 743 12.89 33.13 9.23
N ALA A 744 13.42 32.56 10.32
CA ALA A 744 12.63 31.92 11.37
C ALA A 744 12.91 32.63 12.71
N PRO A 745 11.90 32.89 13.57
CA PRO A 745 12.12 33.59 14.84
C PRO A 745 12.85 32.69 15.84
N ALA A 746 13.91 33.23 16.45
CA ALA A 746 14.75 32.48 17.39
C ALA A 746 14.00 32.16 18.72
N PRO A 747 14.25 30.99 19.33
CA PRO A 747 13.69 30.64 20.63
C PRO A 747 14.30 31.53 21.74
N LYS A 748 13.50 31.88 22.76
CA LYS A 748 13.98 32.65 23.92
C LYS A 748 14.94 31.81 24.76
N PRO A 749 16.10 32.35 25.19
CA PRO A 749 16.90 31.73 26.25
C PRO A 749 16.19 31.85 27.61
N PRO A 750 16.48 30.94 28.58
CA PRO A 750 15.99 31.05 29.94
C PRO A 750 16.64 32.26 30.65
N GLY A 751 15.86 32.95 31.48
CA GLY A 751 16.33 34.16 32.17
C GLY A 751 17.16 33.85 33.40
N ALA A 752 18.30 34.53 33.54
CA ALA A 752 18.98 34.76 34.82
C ALA A 752 18.96 36.27 35.08
N HIS A 753 18.43 36.69 36.22
CA HIS A 753 18.58 38.05 36.72
C HIS A 753 19.87 38.12 37.55
N GLU A 754 20.76 39.07 37.23
CA GLU A 754 21.24 40.08 38.18
C GLU A 754 22.00 41.20 37.44
N THR A 755 22.21 42.32 38.13
CA THR A 755 22.56 43.65 37.58
C THR A 755 23.63 44.34 38.46
N PRO A 756 24.12 45.55 38.14
CA PRO A 756 24.54 46.13 36.86
C PRO A 756 26.00 46.67 36.93
N GLY A 757 26.58 47.23 35.85
CA GLY A 757 27.92 47.85 35.96
C GLY A 757 28.50 48.63 34.77
N VAL A 758 28.17 49.93 34.69
CA VAL A 758 29.02 51.06 34.20
C VAL A 758 29.39 51.13 32.70
N GLN A 759 29.65 52.37 32.25
CA GLN A 759 30.14 52.79 30.92
C GLN A 759 31.65 52.44 30.72
N GLU A 760 32.37 52.72 29.64
CA GLU A 760 32.19 53.53 28.41
C GLU A 760 33.07 52.86 27.30
N ALA A 761 33.32 53.31 26.06
CA ALA A 761 33.07 54.56 25.32
C ALA A 761 32.87 54.24 23.81
N ALA A 762 33.34 55.10 22.90
CA ALA A 762 33.37 54.87 21.44
C ALA A 762 34.64 55.42 20.80
N GLU A 763 35.16 54.78 19.74
CA GLU A 763 36.00 55.46 18.74
C GLU A 763 35.94 54.80 17.36
N THR A 764 36.53 55.43 16.34
CA THR A 764 36.22 55.22 14.92
C THR A 764 37.47 54.88 14.11
N THR A 765 37.34 54.17 12.99
CA THR A 765 38.32 54.31 11.89
C THR A 765 37.66 54.10 10.52
N GLN A 766 38.18 54.82 9.52
CA GLN A 766 37.64 54.87 8.15
C GLN A 766 38.43 53.94 7.22
N ASN A 767 37.89 53.65 6.03
CA ASN A 767 38.70 53.13 4.93
C ASN A 767 38.21 53.66 3.57
N THR A 768 39.13 53.82 2.62
CA THR A 768 38.99 54.76 1.48
C THR A 768 38.70 54.06 0.15
N VAL A 769 38.00 54.74 -0.77
CA VAL A 769 37.68 54.24 -2.12
C VAL A 769 38.36 55.09 -3.21
N GLY A 770 38.96 54.45 -4.21
CA GLY A 770 39.62 55.08 -5.37
C GLY A 770 39.16 54.46 -6.71
N ARG A 771 39.12 55.27 -7.78
CA ARG A 771 38.42 55.00 -9.06
C ARG A 771 39.16 54.07 -10.07
N PRO A 772 38.43 53.53 -11.08
CA PRO A 772 38.97 52.70 -12.16
C PRO A 772 39.25 53.47 -13.48
N VAL A 773 39.71 52.77 -14.52
CA VAL A 773 39.93 53.26 -15.91
C VAL A 773 39.51 52.18 -16.93
N GLU A 774 38.85 52.58 -18.03
CA GLU A 774 38.53 51.74 -19.21
C GLU A 774 39.58 51.90 -20.33
N PRO A 775 39.56 51.05 -21.38
CA PRO A 775 39.12 51.59 -22.68
C PRO A 775 38.37 50.57 -23.59
N GLY A 776 37.82 51.04 -24.72
CA GLY A 776 37.29 50.19 -25.79
C GLY A 776 37.28 50.86 -27.17
N ALA A 777 37.19 50.06 -28.24
CA ALA A 777 36.95 50.50 -29.63
C ALA A 777 36.49 49.35 -30.55
N GLN A 778 35.80 49.70 -31.63
CA GLN A 778 35.48 48.90 -32.85
C GLN A 778 36.28 49.49 -34.05
N PRO A 779 36.18 49.08 -35.34
CA PRO A 779 35.27 48.11 -35.99
C PRO A 779 35.94 47.13 -37.01
N GLY A 780 35.13 46.36 -37.76
CA GLY A 780 35.54 45.64 -38.97
C GLY A 780 34.41 44.83 -39.61
N THR A 781 34.26 44.89 -40.94
CA THR A 781 33.21 44.20 -41.72
C THR A 781 33.81 43.34 -42.82
N GLU A 782 33.30 42.11 -43.05
CA GLU A 782 33.26 41.52 -44.40
C GLU A 782 32.31 40.31 -44.56
N GLN A 783 31.88 40.09 -45.81
CA GLN A 783 31.18 38.94 -46.41
C GLN A 783 31.74 38.85 -47.85
N PRO A 784 31.70 37.70 -48.58
CA PRO A 784 30.55 36.77 -48.65
C PRO A 784 30.93 35.28 -48.93
N ALA A 785 29.95 34.52 -49.47
CA ALA A 785 30.07 33.49 -50.53
C ALA A 785 30.01 31.96 -50.20
N HIS A 786 28.88 31.38 -50.64
CA HIS A 786 28.73 30.12 -51.42
C HIS A 786 29.00 28.70 -50.85
N ALA A 787 27.93 27.89 -50.93
CA ALA A 787 27.86 26.51 -51.48
C ALA A 787 28.49 25.32 -50.69
N SER A 788 28.09 24.04 -50.89
CA SER A 788 26.82 23.44 -51.35
C SER A 788 26.82 21.90 -51.19
N SER A 789 25.63 21.31 -51.01
CA SER A 789 25.24 19.93 -51.37
C SER A 789 25.63 18.72 -50.49
N LYS A 790 24.74 17.70 -50.55
CA LYS A 790 24.95 16.24 -50.31
C LYS A 790 25.37 15.81 -48.89
N ASN A 791 24.66 14.92 -48.17
CA ASN A 791 23.63 13.92 -48.51
C ASN A 791 24.13 12.77 -49.43
N VAL A 792 24.55 11.64 -48.84
CA VAL A 792 24.54 10.26 -49.39
C VAL A 792 24.78 9.27 -48.22
N THR A 793 23.99 8.18 -48.19
CA THR A 793 24.05 6.96 -47.32
C THR A 793 24.36 7.16 -45.84
#